data_AF-A0A9Y4JJD5-F1
#
_entry.id   AF-A0A9Y4JJD5-F1
#
_cell.length_a   1.000
_cell.length_b   1.000
_cell.length_c   1.000
_cell.angle_alpha   90.00
_cell.angle_beta   90.00
_cell.angle_gamma   90.00
#
_symmetry.space_group_name_H-M   'P 1'
#
loop_
_entity.id
_entity.type
_entity.pdbx_description
1 polymer ?
#
loop_
_entity_poly.entity_id
_entity_poly.type
_entity_poly.pdbx_seq_one_letter_code
_entity_poly.pdbx_strand_id
1 'polypeptide(L)'
;MAASVREKQTVALKRMLNFNAPPLKNTAAEPVWKVLIYDRFGQDIISPLLSVKELRDMGITLHLLLHSDRDPIPDVPAIYFVMPTEENIDRICQDLRNQLYESYYLNFISAISRSKLEDIASAALAANAVNLVTKVFDQYLNFITLEDDMFILCHQNKELISYHAINRADIQDTDMEAIMDTIVDSLFCFFVTLGAVPIIRCPRGNAAEMVAVKLDKKLRENLRDARNSLFTGDSMAAGQFSFQRPLFVLADRNVDMATPLHHTWTYQALIHDVLDFHLNRVMMEEGAGAEPSPAGARPKKKNRKTYDLTAADKFWQKHKGSPFPEVAESVQEELDTYRAQEDEVKRLKSIMGLEGEDEGAISMLSDNTAKLTSAVSSLPELLEKKRLIDLHTNVATAVLDHIKSRKLDVYFEYEEKLMSKSTLDKSLLDIISDPDAGTPEDKMRLFLIFYITAQQAPSESDLEQYKKALMDAGCDLSPLNYIKQWKAFTKMAATPANYGNSGVKPMGLFSRVMNTGSQFVMEGVKNLVLKQHNLPVTRILDNLMEMKSHPETDDYRYFDPKMLRGSESSIPRNKNPFQEAIVFVVGGGNYIEYQNLVDYSKSKQGKKVVYGCSELFNAAQFIKQVRNAPVTLCYPLLPVCLLPFVCYLLCGREKKQPDEFTLLWNNGRLPSLHNSTCELQEIQADPLRDAADTGSA
;
A
#
# COMPACT_ATOMS: atom_id res chain seq x y z
N MET A 1 -18.51 19.40 2.14
CA MET A 1 -17.70 18.23 2.58
C MET A 1 -16.25 18.66 2.62
N ALA A 2 -15.48 18.22 3.62
CA ALA A 2 -14.04 18.50 3.67
C ALA A 2 -13.33 17.73 2.55
N ALA A 3 -12.46 18.41 1.81
CA ALA A 3 -11.74 17.84 0.67
C ALA A 3 -11.00 16.53 1.04
N SER A 4 -10.99 15.57 0.13
CA SER A 4 -10.28 14.29 0.30
C SER A 4 -8.75 14.50 0.27
N VAL A 5 -7.96 13.53 0.74
CA VAL A 5 -6.49 13.67 0.66
C VAL A 5 -6.03 13.63 -0.80
N ARG A 6 -6.68 12.79 -1.61
CA ARG A 6 -6.49 12.72 -3.06
C ARG A 6 -6.78 14.06 -3.73
N GLU A 7 -7.90 14.71 -3.39
CA GLU A 7 -8.25 16.02 -3.92
C GLU A 7 -7.20 17.08 -3.56
N LYS A 8 -6.77 17.12 -2.29
CA LYS A 8 -5.73 18.07 -1.85
C LYS A 8 -4.41 17.86 -2.59
N GLN A 9 -3.97 16.61 -2.73
CA GLN A 9 -2.76 16.26 -3.48
C GLN A 9 -2.89 16.62 -4.96
N THR A 10 -4.05 16.32 -5.58
CA THR A 10 -4.35 16.64 -6.98
C THR A 10 -4.32 18.15 -7.21
N VAL A 11 -4.90 18.95 -6.30
CA VAL A 11 -4.87 20.42 -6.39
C VAL A 11 -3.44 20.95 -6.30
N ALA A 12 -2.61 20.41 -5.41
CA ALA A 12 -1.20 20.79 -5.31
C ALA A 12 -0.43 20.49 -6.62
N LEU A 13 -0.63 19.31 -7.22
CA LEU A 13 -0.05 18.96 -8.51
C LEU A 13 -0.56 19.86 -9.65
N LYS A 14 -1.88 20.13 -9.72
CA LYS A 14 -2.45 21.04 -10.74
C LYS A 14 -1.88 22.45 -10.60
N ARG A 15 -1.66 22.94 -9.37
CA ARG A 15 -0.97 24.22 -9.10
C ARG A 15 0.48 24.18 -9.58
N MET A 16 1.22 23.11 -9.28
CA MET A 16 2.60 22.93 -9.73
C MET A 16 2.69 22.95 -11.26
N LEU A 17 1.86 22.15 -11.93
CA LEU A 17 1.78 22.09 -13.39
C LEU A 17 1.40 23.44 -14.01
N ASN A 18 0.71 24.30 -13.27
CA ASN A 18 0.42 25.68 -13.65
C ASN A 18 1.50 26.68 -13.15
N PHE A 19 2.78 26.32 -13.25
CA PHE A 19 3.93 27.16 -12.85
C PHE A 19 3.85 27.69 -11.40
N ASN A 20 3.32 26.86 -10.49
CA ASN A 20 3.03 27.15 -9.09
C ASN A 20 2.01 28.29 -8.86
N ALA A 21 1.29 28.72 -9.89
CA ALA A 21 0.22 29.70 -9.81
C ALA A 21 -1.14 29.01 -9.60
N PRO A 22 -2.08 29.64 -8.87
CA PRO A 22 -3.43 29.10 -8.73
C PRO A 22 -4.07 28.93 -10.13
N PRO A 23 -4.75 27.80 -10.40
CA PRO A 23 -5.39 27.59 -11.70
C PRO A 23 -6.42 28.70 -11.95
N LEU A 24 -6.31 29.37 -13.10
CA LEU A 24 -7.26 30.40 -13.50
C LEU A 24 -8.63 29.75 -13.73
N LYS A 25 -9.68 30.27 -13.10
CA LYS A 25 -11.06 29.77 -13.29
C LYS A 25 -11.62 30.05 -14.70
N ASN A 26 -10.94 30.87 -15.49
CA ASN A 26 -11.33 31.20 -16.86
C ASN A 26 -10.59 30.30 -17.86
N THR A 27 -11.36 29.42 -18.51
CA THR A 27 -11.01 28.58 -19.67
C THR A 27 -10.68 29.34 -20.96
N ALA A 28 -10.55 30.67 -20.90
CA ALA A 28 -10.37 31.54 -22.07
C ALA A 28 -8.90 31.93 -22.35
N ALA A 29 -7.95 31.55 -21.49
CA ALA A 29 -6.53 31.75 -21.76
C ALA A 29 -5.98 30.49 -22.46
N GLU A 30 -5.34 30.66 -23.62
CA GLU A 30 -4.65 29.55 -24.29
C GLU A 30 -3.60 28.95 -23.35
N PRO A 31 -3.58 27.62 -23.15
CA PRO A 31 -2.60 27.00 -22.29
C PRO A 31 -1.20 27.16 -22.88
N VAL A 32 -0.27 27.66 -22.06
CA VAL A 32 1.15 27.68 -22.42
C VAL A 32 1.64 26.25 -22.53
N TRP A 33 2.12 25.86 -23.72
CA TRP A 33 2.71 24.56 -23.98
C TRP A 33 4.02 24.39 -23.21
N LYS A 34 4.19 23.22 -22.61
CA LYS A 34 5.29 22.94 -21.69
C LYS A 34 5.62 21.45 -21.67
N VAL A 35 6.86 21.16 -21.28
CA VAL A 35 7.37 19.80 -21.09
C VAL A 35 7.34 19.45 -19.59
N LEU A 36 6.90 18.25 -19.25
CA LEU A 36 6.98 17.71 -17.90
C LEU A 36 8.15 16.72 -17.80
N ILE A 37 9.10 16.99 -16.92
CA ILE A 37 10.21 16.08 -16.62
C ILE A 37 10.01 15.55 -15.21
N TYR A 38 9.95 14.23 -15.06
CA TYR A 38 9.85 13.60 -13.74
C TYR A 38 10.80 12.41 -13.61
N ASP A 39 11.12 12.02 -12.39
CA ASP A 39 11.76 10.73 -12.13
C ASP A 39 10.70 9.64 -11.90
N ARG A 40 11.13 8.42 -11.55
CA ARG A 40 10.20 7.31 -11.27
C ARG A 40 9.29 7.60 -10.07
N PHE A 41 9.79 8.29 -9.05
CA PHE A 41 8.98 8.68 -7.90
C PHE A 41 7.88 9.68 -8.29
N GLY A 42 8.23 10.71 -9.05
CA GLY A 42 7.27 11.68 -9.57
C GLY A 42 6.23 11.05 -10.49
N GLN A 43 6.64 10.08 -11.32
CA GLN A 43 5.73 9.28 -12.15
C GLN A 43 4.69 8.52 -11.31
N ASP A 44 5.13 7.86 -10.24
CA ASP A 44 4.27 7.06 -9.37
C ASP A 44 3.29 7.93 -8.57
N ILE A 45 3.66 9.17 -8.26
CA ILE A 45 2.78 10.15 -7.59
C ILE A 45 1.73 10.71 -8.57
N ILE A 46 2.14 11.11 -9.79
CA ILE A 46 1.24 11.76 -10.75
C ILE A 46 0.24 10.77 -11.34
N SER A 47 0.69 9.55 -11.66
CA SER A 47 -0.09 8.66 -12.52
C SER A 47 -1.43 8.16 -11.97
N PRO A 48 -1.61 7.94 -10.66
CA PRO A 48 -2.93 7.60 -10.10
C PRO A 48 -3.88 8.81 -10.03
N LEU A 49 -3.35 10.02 -10.13
CA LEU A 49 -4.09 11.27 -9.88
C LEU A 49 -4.52 11.99 -11.14
N LEU A 50 -3.71 11.94 -12.20
CA LEU A 50 -3.90 12.70 -13.42
C LEU A 50 -3.81 11.79 -14.64
N SER A 51 -4.85 11.82 -15.48
CA SER A 51 -4.84 11.16 -16.77
C SER A 51 -3.96 11.90 -17.79
N VAL A 52 -3.51 11.21 -18.84
CA VAL A 52 -2.80 11.84 -19.97
C VAL A 52 -3.65 12.93 -20.62
N LYS A 53 -4.97 12.74 -20.66
CA LYS A 53 -5.92 13.75 -21.15
C LYS A 53 -5.84 15.02 -20.29
N GLU A 54 -5.91 14.90 -18.97
CA GLU A 54 -5.81 16.06 -18.07
C GLU A 54 -4.45 16.75 -18.15
N LEU A 55 -3.35 16.00 -18.28
CA LEU A 55 -2.02 16.60 -18.48
C LEU A 55 -1.99 17.48 -19.73
N ARG A 56 -2.52 16.95 -20.85
CA ARG A 56 -2.62 17.69 -22.11
C ARG A 56 -3.53 18.91 -22.00
N ASP A 57 -4.67 18.77 -21.34
CA ASP A 57 -5.62 19.88 -21.10
C ASP A 57 -4.97 21.00 -20.25
N MET A 58 -3.92 20.69 -19.48
CA MET A 58 -3.12 21.66 -18.72
C MET A 58 -1.91 22.22 -19.48
N GLY A 59 -1.76 21.91 -20.78
CA GLY A 59 -0.67 22.38 -21.63
C GLY A 59 0.59 21.51 -21.63
N ILE A 60 0.57 20.32 -21.02
CA ILE A 60 1.70 19.39 -21.07
C ILE A 60 1.68 18.66 -22.42
N THR A 61 2.60 19.01 -23.32
CA THR A 61 2.71 18.38 -24.64
C THR A 61 3.48 17.08 -24.59
N LEU A 62 4.55 17.05 -23.78
CA LEU A 62 5.45 15.91 -23.61
C LEU A 62 5.70 15.69 -22.12
N HIS A 63 5.75 14.42 -21.73
CA HIS A 63 6.20 14.00 -20.40
C HIS A 63 7.31 12.97 -20.55
N LEU A 64 8.47 13.22 -19.94
CA LEU A 64 9.69 12.43 -20.13
C LEU A 64 10.32 12.09 -18.78
N LEU A 65 11.01 10.94 -18.73
CA LEU A 65 11.77 10.55 -17.54
C LEU A 65 13.08 11.32 -17.45
N LEU A 66 13.46 11.79 -16.26
CA LEU A 66 14.69 12.56 -16.02
C LEU A 66 15.97 11.84 -16.47
N HIS A 67 15.97 10.51 -16.46
CA HIS A 67 17.12 9.70 -16.85
C HIS A 67 17.02 9.14 -18.27
N SER A 68 16.03 9.55 -19.07
CA SER A 68 16.02 9.24 -20.49
C SER A 68 16.95 10.18 -21.26
N ASP A 69 17.40 9.71 -22.42
CA ASP A 69 17.94 10.59 -23.45
C ASP A 69 16.82 11.51 -23.94
N ARG A 70 17.12 12.80 -24.07
CA ARG A 70 16.16 13.83 -24.43
C ARG A 70 16.79 14.78 -25.43
N ASP A 71 16.05 15.06 -26.50
CA ASP A 71 16.46 16.05 -27.49
C ASP A 71 16.20 17.48 -26.95
N PRO A 72 17.06 18.46 -27.27
CA PRO A 72 16.83 19.86 -26.90
C PRO A 72 15.56 20.43 -27.51
N ILE A 73 14.76 21.12 -26.70
CA ILE A 73 13.56 21.87 -27.10
C ILE A 73 13.67 23.30 -26.51
N PRO A 74 14.56 24.15 -27.07
CA PRO A 74 14.96 25.42 -26.45
C PRO A 74 13.86 26.49 -26.43
N ASP A 75 12.77 26.31 -27.17
CA ASP A 75 11.64 27.27 -27.26
C ASP A 75 10.45 26.87 -26.37
N VAL A 76 10.61 25.87 -25.49
CA VAL A 76 9.52 25.38 -24.65
C VAL A 76 9.96 25.33 -23.17
N PRO A 77 9.14 25.85 -22.23
CA PRO A 77 9.42 25.76 -20.80
C PRO A 77 9.29 24.32 -20.28
N ALA A 78 10.14 23.95 -19.34
CA ALA A 78 10.13 22.64 -18.70
C ALA A 78 9.83 22.71 -17.19
N ILE A 79 8.87 21.90 -16.76
CA ILE A 79 8.54 21.67 -15.35
C ILE A 79 9.20 20.37 -14.91
N TYR A 80 10.11 20.48 -13.95
CA TYR A 80 10.75 19.34 -13.29
C TYR A 80 9.97 18.99 -12.03
N PHE A 81 9.59 17.73 -11.86
CA PHE A 81 8.98 17.17 -10.66
C PHE A 81 9.73 15.90 -10.23
N VAL A 82 10.70 16.05 -9.33
CA VAL A 82 11.70 15.01 -9.05
C VAL A 82 12.05 14.92 -7.57
N MET A 83 12.56 13.78 -7.11
CA MET A 83 13.15 13.67 -5.77
C MET A 83 14.50 14.42 -5.72
N PRO A 84 14.86 15.05 -4.59
CA PRO A 84 16.15 15.72 -4.45
C PRO A 84 17.29 14.71 -4.16
N THR A 85 17.46 13.69 -4.99
CA THR A 85 18.57 12.72 -4.91
C THR A 85 19.81 13.28 -5.62
N GLU A 86 21.01 12.86 -5.22
CA GLU A 86 22.26 13.33 -5.85
C GLU A 86 22.26 13.09 -7.37
N GLU A 87 21.85 11.88 -7.79
CA GLU A 87 21.72 11.50 -9.19
C GLU A 87 20.79 12.45 -9.98
N ASN A 88 19.64 12.83 -9.39
CA ASN A 88 18.70 13.74 -10.04
C ASN A 88 19.26 15.17 -10.13
N ILE A 89 19.96 15.63 -9.08
CA ILE A 89 20.59 16.96 -9.06
C ILE A 89 21.68 17.03 -10.14
N ASP A 90 22.52 16.02 -10.24
CA ASP A 90 23.56 15.95 -11.27
C ASP A 90 22.98 15.99 -12.68
N ARG A 91 21.89 15.24 -12.90
CA ARG A 91 21.20 15.22 -14.19
C ARG A 91 20.57 16.57 -14.54
N ILE A 92 20.01 17.30 -13.57
CA ILE A 92 19.51 18.67 -13.75
C ILE A 92 20.67 19.62 -14.07
N CYS A 93 21.79 19.53 -13.35
CA CYS A 93 22.98 20.32 -13.62
C CYS A 93 23.51 20.09 -15.05
N GLN A 94 23.44 18.87 -15.56
CA GLN A 94 23.77 18.57 -16.95
C GLN A 94 22.79 19.18 -17.95
N ASP A 95 21.48 19.13 -17.68
CA ASP A 95 20.46 19.76 -18.53
C ASP A 95 20.66 21.27 -18.63
N LEU A 96 21.02 21.94 -17.51
CA LEU A 96 21.34 23.37 -17.49
C LEU A 96 22.58 23.72 -18.31
N ARG A 97 23.62 22.88 -18.26
CA ARG A 97 24.83 23.05 -19.10
C ARG A 97 24.52 22.90 -20.59
N ASN A 98 23.62 21.99 -20.94
CA ASN A 98 23.22 21.72 -22.31
C ASN A 98 22.11 22.66 -22.80
N GLN A 99 21.51 23.47 -21.91
CA GLN A 99 20.43 24.40 -22.20
C GLN A 99 19.29 23.76 -23.02
N LEU A 100 18.80 22.60 -22.55
CA LEU A 100 17.79 21.82 -23.27
C LEU A 100 16.44 22.52 -23.44
N TYR A 101 16.08 23.45 -22.56
CA TYR A 101 14.76 24.09 -22.53
C TYR A 101 14.86 25.61 -22.40
N GLU A 102 13.78 26.32 -22.76
CA GLU A 102 13.68 27.78 -22.66
C GLU A 102 13.83 28.27 -21.21
N SER A 103 13.13 27.59 -20.29
CA SER A 103 13.13 27.93 -18.87
C SER A 103 12.87 26.69 -18.01
N TYR A 104 13.40 26.72 -16.78
CA TYR A 104 13.42 25.61 -15.84
C TYR A 104 12.60 25.97 -14.61
N TYR A 105 11.54 25.19 -14.37
CA TYR A 105 10.73 25.25 -13.16
C TYR A 105 11.03 24.02 -12.31
N LEU A 106 11.89 24.17 -11.31
CA LEU A 106 12.37 23.09 -10.47
C LEU A 106 11.40 22.86 -9.31
N ASN A 107 10.73 21.71 -9.29
CA ASN A 107 9.83 21.31 -8.21
C ASN A 107 10.35 20.01 -7.59
N PHE A 108 10.78 20.09 -6.33
CA PHE A 108 11.24 18.93 -5.58
C PHE A 108 10.07 18.30 -4.83
N ILE A 109 9.97 16.98 -4.91
CA ILE A 109 8.91 16.18 -4.27
C ILE A 109 8.96 16.35 -2.73
N SER A 110 10.16 16.37 -2.17
CA SER A 110 10.46 16.67 -0.76
C SER A 110 11.44 17.85 -0.65
N ALA A 111 11.67 18.33 0.58
CA ALA A 111 12.53 19.48 0.82
C ALA A 111 13.98 19.23 0.36
N ILE A 112 14.53 20.13 -0.46
CA ILE A 112 15.93 20.08 -0.90
C ILE A 112 16.88 20.61 0.18
N SER A 113 18.06 19.99 0.31
CA SER A 113 19.11 20.48 1.21
C SER A 113 19.82 21.71 0.63
N ARG A 114 20.34 22.56 1.51
CA ARG A 114 21.08 23.77 1.10
C ARG A 114 22.29 23.46 0.21
N SER A 115 23.03 22.40 0.52
CA SER A 115 24.18 21.97 -0.29
C SER A 115 23.76 21.69 -1.74
N LYS A 116 22.71 20.88 -1.94
CA LYS A 116 22.22 20.53 -3.28
C LYS A 116 21.70 21.74 -4.05
N LEU A 117 21.13 22.73 -3.36
CA LEU A 117 20.73 23.99 -3.97
C LEU A 117 21.95 24.82 -4.42
N GLU A 118 23.00 24.86 -3.62
CA GLU A 118 24.27 25.52 -3.94
C GLU A 118 24.96 24.85 -5.15
N ASP A 119 24.85 23.53 -5.29
CA ASP A 119 25.34 22.78 -6.46
C ASP A 119 24.62 23.20 -7.75
N ILE A 120 23.28 23.27 -7.73
CA ILE A 120 22.48 23.74 -8.88
C ILE A 120 22.84 25.18 -9.23
N ALA A 121 22.95 26.06 -8.22
CA ALA A 121 23.30 27.47 -8.44
C ALA A 121 24.67 27.62 -9.08
N SER A 122 25.66 26.84 -8.61
CA SER A 122 27.02 26.82 -9.16
C SER A 122 27.03 26.31 -10.61
N ALA A 123 26.28 25.26 -10.91
CA ALA A 123 26.14 24.74 -12.27
C ALA A 123 25.46 25.74 -13.21
N ALA A 124 24.39 26.41 -12.75
CA ALA A 124 23.69 27.43 -13.53
C ALA A 124 24.58 28.65 -13.82
N LEU A 125 25.40 29.08 -12.85
CA LEU A 125 26.38 30.16 -13.03
C LEU A 125 27.45 29.79 -14.06
N ALA A 126 28.03 28.58 -13.94
CA ALA A 126 29.06 28.10 -14.87
C ALA A 126 28.52 27.94 -16.31
N ALA A 127 27.25 27.57 -16.45
CA ALA A 127 26.57 27.42 -17.75
C ALA A 127 25.99 28.72 -18.32
N ASN A 128 26.13 29.85 -17.61
CA ASN A 128 25.46 31.12 -17.93
C ASN A 128 23.94 30.95 -18.14
N ALA A 129 23.31 30.08 -17.35
CA ALA A 129 21.91 29.66 -17.45
C ALA A 129 21.05 30.13 -16.25
N VAL A 130 21.58 31.02 -15.39
CA VAL A 130 20.89 31.50 -14.18
C VAL A 130 19.55 32.15 -14.50
N ASN A 131 19.48 32.90 -15.60
CA ASN A 131 18.25 33.55 -16.08
C ASN A 131 17.20 32.55 -16.59
N LEU A 132 17.59 31.31 -16.90
CA LEU A 132 16.67 30.26 -17.37
C LEU A 132 15.96 29.58 -16.18
N VAL A 133 16.57 29.55 -14.99
CA VAL A 133 15.96 28.99 -13.78
C VAL A 133 14.95 29.99 -13.20
N THR A 134 13.66 29.74 -13.46
CA THR A 134 12.61 30.72 -13.14
C THR A 134 12.10 30.57 -11.71
N LYS A 135 11.92 29.34 -11.24
CA LYS A 135 11.33 29.02 -9.94
C LYS A 135 11.93 27.74 -9.36
N VAL A 136 12.11 27.72 -8.04
CA VAL A 136 12.50 26.54 -7.27
C VAL A 136 11.52 26.38 -6.11
N PHE A 137 10.89 25.21 -5.99
CA PHE A 137 9.89 24.94 -4.96
C PHE A 137 10.05 23.56 -4.33
N ASP A 138 9.85 23.49 -3.02
CA ASP A 138 9.57 22.25 -2.30
C ASP A 138 8.05 22.00 -2.32
N GLN A 139 7.60 20.90 -2.92
CA GLN A 139 6.17 20.60 -3.08
C GLN A 139 5.56 19.86 -1.87
N TYR A 140 6.37 19.13 -1.11
CA TYR A 140 5.92 18.27 0.00
C TYR A 140 4.86 17.24 -0.43
N LEU A 141 5.05 16.59 -1.58
CA LEU A 141 4.15 15.59 -2.16
C LEU A 141 4.71 14.17 -2.12
N ASN A 142 5.63 13.88 -1.18
CA ASN A 142 6.30 12.59 -1.05
C ASN A 142 5.40 11.49 -0.44
N PHE A 143 4.32 11.15 -1.14
CA PHE A 143 3.40 10.03 -0.85
C PHE A 143 2.51 9.81 -2.07
N ILE A 144 1.87 8.65 -2.18
CA ILE A 144 1.00 8.31 -3.30
C ILE A 144 -0.42 8.09 -2.78
N THR A 145 -1.41 8.77 -3.33
CA THR A 145 -2.84 8.50 -3.03
C THR A 145 -3.45 7.61 -4.10
N LEU A 146 -4.00 6.48 -3.66
CA LEU A 146 -4.68 5.52 -4.54
C LEU A 146 -6.20 5.67 -4.47
N GLU A 147 -6.71 6.06 -3.30
CA GLU A 147 -8.13 6.30 -3.02
C GLU A 147 -8.31 7.66 -2.31
N ASP A 148 -9.55 8.12 -2.18
CA ASP A 148 -9.87 9.39 -1.50
C ASP A 148 -9.47 9.43 -0.03
N ASP A 149 -9.38 8.26 0.58
CA ASP A 149 -9.10 7.99 1.99
C ASP A 149 -7.96 6.96 2.16
N MET A 150 -7.09 6.80 1.14
CA MET A 150 -5.93 5.91 1.21
C MET A 150 -4.66 6.55 0.65
N PHE A 151 -3.54 6.37 1.35
CA PHE A 151 -2.21 6.70 0.84
C PHE A 151 -1.15 5.64 1.17
N ILE A 152 -0.07 5.65 0.40
CA ILE A 152 1.14 4.84 0.63
C ILE A 152 2.36 5.75 0.54
N LEU A 153 3.49 5.40 1.17
CA LEU A 153 4.65 6.29 1.19
C LEU A 153 5.45 6.23 -0.11
N CYS A 154 5.77 5.03 -0.57
CA CYS A 154 6.47 4.87 -1.84
C CYS A 154 6.08 3.57 -2.55
N HIS A 155 6.34 3.56 -3.85
CA HIS A 155 6.25 2.38 -4.69
C HIS A 155 7.64 1.94 -5.15
N GLN A 156 8.43 2.90 -5.66
CA GLN A 156 9.87 2.70 -5.85
C GLN A 156 10.57 2.43 -4.52
N ASN A 157 11.50 1.48 -4.53
CA ASN A 157 12.32 1.11 -3.38
C ASN A 157 11.52 0.74 -2.12
N LYS A 158 10.26 0.29 -2.28
CA LYS A 158 9.39 -0.12 -1.16
C LYS A 158 10.03 -1.18 -0.26
N GLU A 159 10.91 -2.00 -0.83
CA GLU A 159 11.71 -3.00 -0.13
C GLU A 159 12.52 -2.39 1.03
N LEU A 160 12.98 -1.13 0.91
CA LEU A 160 13.80 -0.45 1.91
C LEU A 160 13.03 -0.03 3.17
N ILE A 161 11.71 0.13 3.06
CA ILE A 161 10.82 0.49 4.18
C ILE A 161 9.84 -0.65 4.51
N SER A 162 10.16 -1.86 4.05
CA SER A 162 9.35 -3.06 4.18
C SER A 162 9.38 -3.62 5.60
N TYR A 163 8.45 -4.53 5.90
CA TYR A 163 8.48 -5.26 7.17
C TYR A 163 9.80 -6.02 7.34
N HIS A 164 10.30 -6.63 6.28
CA HIS A 164 11.60 -7.33 6.28
C HIS A 164 12.76 -6.40 6.62
N ALA A 165 12.84 -5.23 5.96
CA ALA A 165 13.94 -4.29 6.16
C ALA A 165 14.04 -3.79 7.61
N ILE A 166 12.90 -3.64 8.30
CA ILE A 166 12.81 -3.20 9.70
C ILE A 166 13.19 -4.32 10.68
N ASN A 167 12.94 -5.58 10.33
CA ASN A 167 13.08 -6.72 11.24
C ASN A 167 14.26 -7.66 10.90
N ARG A 168 15.15 -7.29 9.96
CA ARG A 168 16.33 -8.09 9.61
C ARG A 168 17.38 -8.10 10.73
N ALA A 169 18.10 -9.22 10.91
CA ALA A 169 18.92 -9.43 12.11
C ALA A 169 20.25 -8.68 12.07
N ASP A 170 20.70 -8.37 10.86
CA ASP A 170 21.91 -7.62 10.55
C ASP A 170 21.67 -6.11 10.51
N ILE A 171 20.44 -5.65 10.83
CA ILE A 171 20.12 -4.21 10.81
C ILE A 171 21.00 -3.46 11.81
N GLN A 172 21.67 -2.43 11.32
CA GLN A 172 22.42 -1.50 12.16
C GLN A 172 21.51 -0.38 12.64
N ASP A 173 21.81 0.22 13.80
CA ASP A 173 21.05 1.34 14.33
C ASP A 173 20.99 2.51 13.33
N THR A 174 22.06 2.76 12.58
CA THR A 174 22.11 3.78 11.52
C THR A 174 21.15 3.51 10.37
N ASP A 175 21.04 2.23 9.96
CA ASP A 175 20.12 1.82 8.89
C ASP A 175 18.68 1.95 9.38
N MET A 176 18.40 1.54 10.62
CA MET A 176 17.09 1.69 11.24
C MET A 176 16.70 3.18 11.30
N GLU A 177 17.60 4.05 11.72
CA GLU A 177 17.37 5.50 11.73
C GLU A 177 17.05 6.06 10.34
N ALA A 178 17.80 5.67 9.31
CA ALA A 178 17.56 6.11 7.93
C ALA A 178 16.20 5.64 7.38
N ILE A 179 15.79 4.41 7.69
CA ILE A 179 14.46 3.88 7.33
C ILE A 179 13.37 4.71 8.03
N MET A 180 13.51 4.96 9.33
CA MET A 180 12.54 5.75 10.08
C MET A 180 12.48 7.19 9.58
N ASP A 181 13.61 7.80 9.24
CA ASP A 181 13.65 9.16 8.68
C ASP A 181 12.95 9.24 7.32
N THR A 182 13.12 8.24 6.47
CA THR A 182 12.39 8.15 5.18
C THR A 182 10.86 8.09 5.39
N ILE A 183 10.41 7.29 6.37
CA ILE A 183 8.98 7.19 6.73
C ILE A 183 8.47 8.53 7.27
N VAL A 184 9.20 9.13 8.20
CA VAL A 184 8.84 10.40 8.85
C VAL A 184 8.81 11.56 7.86
N ASP A 185 9.73 11.61 6.90
CA ASP A 185 9.78 12.62 5.85
C ASP A 185 8.55 12.59 4.96
N SER A 186 8.11 11.39 4.59
CA SER A 186 6.93 11.16 3.78
C SER A 186 5.64 11.51 4.54
N LEU A 187 5.54 11.07 5.81
CA LEU A 187 4.42 11.43 6.69
C LEU A 187 4.35 12.94 6.96
N PHE A 188 5.49 13.60 7.11
CA PHE A 188 5.54 15.05 7.25
C PHE A 188 5.00 15.74 5.99
N CYS A 189 5.41 15.31 4.80
CA CYS A 189 4.88 15.80 3.53
C CYS A 189 3.35 15.62 3.43
N PHE A 190 2.85 14.46 3.84
CA PHE A 190 1.42 14.17 3.92
C PHE A 190 0.68 15.17 4.84
N PHE A 191 1.18 15.43 6.05
CA PHE A 191 0.54 16.38 6.96
C PHE A 191 0.62 17.84 6.50
N VAL A 192 1.71 18.22 5.84
CA VAL A 192 1.85 19.54 5.17
C VAL A 192 0.79 19.68 4.08
N THR A 193 0.63 18.68 3.21
CA THR A 193 -0.40 18.68 2.16
C THR A 193 -1.82 18.66 2.74
N LEU A 194 -2.04 17.96 3.86
CA LEU A 194 -3.31 17.95 4.55
C LEU A 194 -3.62 19.31 5.21
N GLY A 195 -2.61 20.11 5.55
CA GLY A 195 -2.76 21.37 6.26
C GLY A 195 -3.18 21.20 7.72
N ALA A 196 -2.87 20.05 8.32
CA ALA A 196 -3.34 19.71 9.67
C ALA A 196 -2.22 19.11 10.52
N VAL A 197 -2.17 19.54 11.79
CA VAL A 197 -1.25 18.97 12.80
C VAL A 197 -2.03 17.97 13.66
N PRO A 198 -1.70 16.68 13.60
CA PRO A 198 -2.46 15.63 14.29
C PRO A 198 -2.18 15.59 15.79
N ILE A 199 -2.98 14.81 16.51
CA ILE A 199 -2.62 14.24 17.83
C ILE A 199 -2.15 12.81 17.58
N ILE A 200 -0.97 12.43 18.06
CA ILE A 200 -0.35 11.14 17.72
C ILE A 200 -0.55 10.14 18.85
N ARG A 201 -1.00 8.92 18.50
CA ARG A 201 -1.12 7.75 19.37
C ARG A 201 -0.34 6.59 18.75
N CYS A 202 0.51 5.93 19.53
CA CYS A 202 1.28 4.78 19.07
C CYS A 202 1.46 3.74 20.19
N PRO A 203 1.66 2.46 19.85
CA PRO A 203 2.14 1.45 20.80
C PRO A 203 3.57 1.76 21.27
N ARG A 204 4.03 1.04 22.30
CA ARG A 204 5.38 1.16 22.87
C ARG A 204 6.31 0.06 22.36
N GLY A 205 7.60 0.34 22.34
CA GLY A 205 8.69 -0.63 22.16
C GLY A 205 8.88 -1.12 20.74
N ASN A 206 8.35 -0.42 19.72
CA ASN A 206 8.43 -0.85 18.32
C ASN A 206 8.72 0.29 17.34
N ALA A 207 8.82 -0.04 16.05
CA ALA A 207 9.13 0.92 15.00
C ALA A 207 8.10 2.07 14.94
N ALA A 208 6.83 1.78 15.25
CA ALA A 208 5.78 2.78 15.32
C ALA A 208 6.07 3.87 16.38
N GLU A 209 6.69 3.52 17.51
CA GLU A 209 7.12 4.51 18.51
C GLU A 209 8.24 5.41 17.99
N MET A 210 9.24 4.84 17.30
CA MET A 210 10.35 5.63 16.72
C MET A 210 9.84 6.65 15.70
N VAL A 211 8.92 6.22 14.82
CA VAL A 211 8.23 7.10 13.87
C VAL A 211 7.44 8.19 14.60
N ALA A 212 6.68 7.84 15.64
CA ALA A 212 5.89 8.80 16.41
C ALA A 212 6.75 9.90 17.04
N VAL A 213 7.85 9.52 17.70
CA VAL A 213 8.76 10.45 18.39
C VAL A 213 9.46 11.37 17.38
N LYS A 214 10.00 10.83 16.29
CA LYS A 214 10.67 11.62 15.24
C LYS A 214 9.69 12.55 14.53
N LEU A 215 8.48 12.10 14.22
CA LEU A 215 7.44 12.92 13.60
C LEU A 215 6.96 14.04 14.53
N ASP A 216 6.71 13.75 15.80
CA ASP A 216 6.34 14.76 16.81
C ASP A 216 7.42 15.85 16.91
N LYS A 217 8.69 15.44 16.99
CA LYS A 217 9.83 16.37 16.98
C LYS A 217 9.84 17.25 15.73
N LYS A 218 9.74 16.66 14.53
CA LYS A 218 9.77 17.38 13.25
C LYS A 218 8.60 18.37 13.11
N LEU A 219 7.40 17.98 13.54
CA LEU A 219 6.23 18.86 13.55
C LEU A 219 6.40 20.02 14.54
N ARG A 220 6.92 19.77 15.74
CA ARG A 220 7.20 20.83 16.74
C ARG A 220 8.22 21.83 16.25
N GLU A 221 9.29 21.36 15.62
CA GLU A 221 10.34 22.22 15.07
C GLU A 221 9.78 23.15 13.99
N ASN A 222 8.96 22.63 13.07
CA ASN A 222 8.32 23.46 12.04
C ASN A 222 7.32 24.47 12.64
N LEU A 223 6.56 24.09 13.67
CA LEU A 223 5.62 24.99 14.36
C LEU A 223 6.31 26.11 15.16
N ARG A 224 7.55 25.88 15.61
CA ARG A 224 8.35 26.89 16.31
C ARG A 224 8.93 27.93 15.36
N ASP A 225 9.15 27.58 14.10
CA ASP A 225 9.65 28.52 13.08
C ASP A 225 8.51 29.41 12.57
N ALA A 226 8.19 30.47 13.33
CA ALA A 226 7.12 31.40 13.02
C ALA A 226 7.27 32.14 11.67
N ARG A 227 8.46 32.13 11.05
CA ARG A 227 8.69 32.75 9.74
C ARG A 227 8.44 31.80 8.56
N ASN A 228 8.57 30.49 8.77
CA ASN A 228 8.42 29.46 7.74
C ASN A 228 7.44 28.33 8.12
N SER A 229 6.54 28.58 9.07
CA SER A 229 5.58 27.56 9.51
C SER A 229 4.64 27.17 8.36
N LEU A 230 4.77 25.93 7.91
CA LEU A 230 4.02 25.35 6.80
C LEU A 230 2.55 25.11 7.16
N PHE A 231 2.22 25.17 8.46
CA PHE A 231 0.88 24.91 9.01
C PHE A 231 0.10 26.20 9.33
N THR A 232 0.67 27.39 9.09
CA THR A 232 0.05 28.68 9.46
C THR A 232 0.06 29.75 8.37
N GLY A 233 0.71 29.53 7.22
CA GLY A 233 0.88 30.55 6.17
C GLY A 233 -0.27 30.68 5.16
N ASP A 234 -0.27 31.79 4.41
CA ASP A 234 -1.23 32.20 3.33
C ASP A 234 -1.44 31.15 2.20
N SER A 235 -0.64 30.08 2.17
CA SER A 235 -0.83 28.94 1.25
C SER A 235 -2.07 28.08 1.57
N MET A 236 -2.65 28.25 2.76
CA MET A 236 -3.95 27.69 3.15
C MET A 236 -5.01 28.79 3.05
N ALA A 237 -5.90 28.71 2.07
CA ALA A 237 -6.99 29.67 1.93
C ALA A 237 -7.77 29.82 3.25
N ALA A 238 -8.02 31.06 3.64
CA ALA A 238 -8.86 31.40 4.79
C ALA A 238 -10.21 30.65 4.70
N GLY A 239 -10.39 29.62 5.53
CA GLY A 239 -11.57 28.75 5.51
C GLY A 239 -11.29 27.24 5.68
N GLN A 240 -10.03 26.79 5.62
CA GLN A 240 -9.64 25.39 5.82
C GLN A 240 -9.21 25.01 7.25
N PHE A 241 -9.48 25.86 8.24
CA PHE A 241 -9.28 25.47 9.64
C PHE A 241 -10.28 24.38 10.01
N SER A 242 -9.82 23.12 10.09
CA SER A 242 -10.58 22.14 10.85
C SER A 242 -10.53 22.56 12.31
N PHE A 243 -11.69 22.89 12.88
CA PHE A 243 -11.82 23.22 14.30
C PHE A 243 -11.45 22.02 15.20
N GLN A 244 -11.40 20.81 14.65
CA GLN A 244 -10.98 19.58 15.34
C GLN A 244 -9.73 18.99 14.68
N ARG A 245 -8.70 18.72 15.49
CA ARG A 245 -7.46 18.11 15.00
C ARG A 245 -7.68 16.62 14.75
N PRO A 246 -7.17 16.06 13.64
CA PRO A 246 -7.28 14.63 13.38
C PRO A 246 -6.44 13.84 14.38
N LEU A 247 -6.95 12.68 14.77
CA LEU A 247 -6.19 11.67 15.50
C LEU A 247 -5.29 10.90 14.52
N PHE A 248 -4.00 10.80 14.79
CA PHE A 248 -3.07 9.96 14.05
C PHE A 248 -2.73 8.71 14.88
N VAL A 249 -3.21 7.55 14.44
CA VAL A 249 -2.98 6.25 15.08
C VAL A 249 -1.91 5.51 14.29
N LEU A 250 -0.78 5.28 14.94
CA LEU A 250 0.28 4.43 14.41
C LEU A 250 0.07 3.00 14.89
N ALA A 251 0.13 2.05 13.96
CA ALA A 251 0.14 0.62 14.23
C ALA A 251 1.43 0.00 13.67
N ASP A 252 1.90 -1.06 14.30
CA ASP A 252 2.99 -1.88 13.81
C ASP A 252 2.41 -3.16 13.21
N ARG A 253 2.93 -3.63 12.08
CA ARG A 253 2.45 -4.85 11.41
C ARG A 253 2.44 -6.08 12.33
N ASN A 254 3.28 -6.10 13.36
CA ASN A 254 3.27 -7.15 14.39
C ASN A 254 1.95 -7.29 15.16
N VAL A 255 1.04 -6.31 15.07
CA VAL A 255 -0.29 -6.39 15.68
C VAL A 255 -1.20 -7.40 14.99
N ASP A 256 -1.00 -7.63 13.69
CA ASP A 256 -1.85 -8.51 12.88
C ASP A 256 -1.08 -9.10 11.69
N MET A 257 -0.67 -10.36 11.86
CA MET A 257 -0.03 -11.18 10.82
C MET A 257 -1.02 -12.06 10.04
N ALA A 258 -2.24 -12.24 10.54
CA ALA A 258 -3.20 -13.15 9.92
C ALA A 258 -3.89 -12.49 8.72
N THR A 259 -4.33 -11.24 8.87
CA THR A 259 -5.04 -10.51 7.80
C THR A 259 -4.25 -10.43 6.50
N PRO A 260 -2.94 -10.07 6.49
CA PRO A 260 -2.10 -10.12 5.28
C PRO A 260 -2.11 -11.42 4.49
N LEU A 261 -2.36 -12.56 5.15
CA LEU A 261 -2.31 -13.89 4.56
C LEU A 261 -3.68 -14.36 4.08
N HIS A 262 -4.76 -13.72 4.55
CA HIS A 262 -6.13 -14.12 4.29
C HIS A 262 -6.50 -13.97 2.81
N HIS A 263 -7.14 -14.99 2.23
CA HIS A 263 -7.80 -14.86 0.94
C HIS A 263 -8.97 -13.89 1.08
N THR A 264 -9.16 -13.06 0.07
CA THR A 264 -10.14 -11.96 0.14
C THR A 264 -11.32 -12.27 -0.78
N TRP A 265 -12.50 -11.76 -0.45
CA TRP A 265 -13.67 -11.88 -1.33
C TRP A 265 -14.19 -10.55 -1.88
N THR A 266 -13.52 -9.43 -1.60
CA THR A 266 -13.90 -8.11 -2.12
C THR A 266 -13.15 -7.82 -3.41
N TYR A 267 -13.78 -7.13 -4.36
CA TYR A 267 -13.27 -7.03 -5.72
C TYR A 267 -11.85 -6.44 -5.81
N GLN A 268 -11.59 -5.32 -5.13
CA GLN A 268 -10.28 -4.67 -5.14
C GLN A 268 -9.19 -5.50 -4.47
N ALA A 269 -9.48 -6.04 -3.29
CA ALA A 269 -8.50 -6.82 -2.55
C ALA A 269 -8.20 -8.14 -3.27
N LEU A 270 -9.20 -8.75 -3.92
CA LEU A 270 -9.04 -9.98 -4.67
C LEU A 270 -8.25 -9.76 -5.96
N ILE A 271 -8.51 -8.68 -6.70
CA ILE A 271 -7.67 -8.29 -7.84
C ILE A 271 -6.20 -8.14 -7.41
N HIS A 272 -5.94 -7.47 -6.28
CA HIS A 272 -4.59 -7.29 -5.76
C HIS A 272 -3.90 -8.59 -5.34
N ASP A 273 -4.67 -9.56 -4.86
CA ASP A 273 -4.15 -10.85 -4.41
C ASP A 273 -3.83 -11.80 -5.58
N VAL A 274 -4.65 -11.81 -6.63
CA VAL A 274 -4.54 -12.82 -7.70
C VAL A 274 -3.98 -12.29 -9.02
N LEU A 275 -4.02 -10.97 -9.26
CA LEU A 275 -3.53 -10.33 -10.49
C LEU A 275 -2.36 -9.39 -10.22
N ASP A 276 -1.63 -9.03 -11.27
CA ASP A 276 -0.57 -8.04 -11.23
C ASP A 276 -1.18 -6.62 -11.19
N PHE A 277 -1.50 -6.14 -9.98
CA PHE A 277 -2.22 -4.88 -9.74
C PHE A 277 -1.38 -3.87 -8.95
N HIS A 278 -0.92 -2.82 -9.61
CA HIS A 278 0.00 -1.83 -9.04
C HIS A 278 -0.43 -0.42 -9.47
N LEU A 279 -0.46 0.54 -8.53
CA LEU A 279 -0.80 1.94 -8.80
C LEU A 279 -2.11 2.13 -9.58
N ASN A 280 -3.15 1.38 -9.17
CA ASN A 280 -4.46 1.36 -9.84
C ASN A 280 -4.43 0.85 -11.30
N ARG A 281 -3.44 0.03 -11.67
CA ARG A 281 -3.35 -0.60 -13.00
C ARG A 281 -3.22 -2.10 -12.88
N VAL A 282 -4.07 -2.81 -13.63
CA VAL A 282 -4.01 -4.27 -13.74
C VAL A 282 -3.26 -4.62 -15.02
N MET A 283 -2.23 -5.45 -14.91
CA MET A 283 -1.51 -6.00 -16.04
C MET A 283 -1.93 -7.46 -16.26
N MET A 284 -2.49 -7.76 -17.42
CA MET A 284 -2.92 -9.11 -17.79
C MET A 284 -2.16 -9.58 -19.03
N GLU A 285 -1.80 -10.85 -19.09
CA GLU A 285 -1.24 -11.47 -20.29
C GLU A 285 -2.37 -11.86 -21.26
N GLU A 286 -2.26 -11.51 -22.53
CA GLU A 286 -3.18 -12.05 -23.54
C GLU A 286 -2.83 -13.52 -23.86
N GLY A 287 -3.74 -14.41 -23.48
CA GLY A 287 -4.02 -15.67 -24.18
C GLY A 287 -2.98 -16.79 -24.06
N ALA A 288 -3.28 -17.75 -23.17
CA ALA A 288 -2.99 -19.18 -23.37
C ALA A 288 -3.84 -19.81 -24.50
N GLY A 289 -4.32 -19.01 -25.46
CA GLY A 289 -5.15 -19.40 -26.60
C GLY A 289 -4.51 -19.11 -27.96
N ALA A 290 -3.20 -18.81 -28.00
CA ALA A 290 -2.48 -18.78 -29.26
C ALA A 290 -2.19 -20.21 -29.70
N GLU A 291 -2.71 -20.60 -30.87
CA GLU A 291 -2.32 -21.85 -31.53
C GLU A 291 -0.80 -22.05 -31.48
N PRO A 292 -0.32 -23.30 -31.31
CA PRO A 292 1.11 -23.59 -31.33
C PRO A 292 1.68 -23.03 -32.63
N SER A 293 2.52 -22.00 -32.50
CA SER A 293 3.20 -21.40 -33.66
C SER A 293 4.03 -22.49 -34.34
N PRO A 294 4.05 -22.55 -35.68
CA PRO A 294 4.86 -23.52 -36.41
C PRO A 294 6.31 -23.47 -35.91
N ALA A 295 6.91 -24.65 -35.71
CA ALA A 295 8.29 -24.79 -35.26
C ALA A 295 9.22 -23.95 -36.16
N GLY A 296 9.83 -22.91 -35.59
CA GLY A 296 10.77 -22.02 -36.28
C GLY A 296 10.46 -20.51 -36.23
N ALA A 297 9.30 -20.08 -35.70
CA ALA A 297 9.01 -18.65 -35.53
C ALA A 297 9.65 -18.06 -34.26
N ARG A 298 10.25 -16.87 -34.37
CA ARG A 298 10.76 -16.08 -33.22
C ARG A 298 9.67 -15.97 -32.14
N PRO A 299 10.01 -16.04 -30.84
CA PRO A 299 9.02 -15.92 -29.77
C PRO A 299 8.26 -14.60 -29.92
N LYS A 300 6.95 -14.67 -30.19
CA LYS A 300 6.09 -13.49 -30.16
C LYS A 300 6.16 -12.91 -28.75
N LYS A 301 6.52 -11.62 -28.65
CA LYS A 301 6.45 -10.86 -27.41
C LYS A 301 5.03 -11.01 -26.87
N LYS A 302 4.85 -11.65 -25.71
CA LYS A 302 3.53 -11.74 -25.07
C LYS A 302 2.98 -10.32 -24.95
N ASN A 303 1.89 -10.02 -25.66
CA ASN A 303 1.23 -8.74 -25.52
C ASN A 303 0.60 -8.71 -24.12
N ARG A 304 1.15 -7.86 -23.25
CA ARG A 304 0.57 -7.55 -21.94
C ARG A 304 -0.43 -6.42 -22.16
N LYS A 305 -1.67 -6.64 -21.75
CA LYS A 305 -2.72 -5.62 -21.78
C LYS A 305 -2.82 -4.98 -20.40
N THR A 306 -2.81 -3.65 -20.38
CA THR A 306 -2.92 -2.86 -19.15
C THR A 306 -4.30 -2.23 -19.07
N TYR A 307 -4.91 -2.30 -17.90
CA TYR A 307 -6.21 -1.72 -17.61
C TYR A 307 -6.10 -0.76 -16.43
N ASP A 308 -6.54 0.48 -16.62
CA ASP A 308 -6.48 1.53 -15.60
C ASP A 308 -7.81 1.65 -14.85
N LEU A 309 -7.77 1.47 -13.53
CA LEU A 309 -8.91 1.54 -12.62
C LEU A 309 -8.94 2.92 -11.93
N THR A 310 -9.60 3.90 -12.55
CA THR A 310 -9.49 5.31 -12.16
C THR A 310 -10.62 5.80 -11.24
N ALA A 311 -10.50 7.01 -10.68
CA ALA A 311 -11.60 7.65 -9.96
C ALA A 311 -12.78 8.05 -10.85
N ALA A 312 -12.56 8.23 -12.15
CA ALA A 312 -13.62 8.56 -13.11
C ALA A 312 -14.49 7.35 -13.44
N ASP A 313 -14.01 6.14 -13.17
CA ASP A 313 -14.71 4.90 -13.39
C ASP A 313 -15.81 4.69 -12.33
N LYS A 314 -17.05 4.94 -12.73
CA LYS A 314 -18.22 4.84 -11.85
C LYS A 314 -18.48 3.41 -11.40
N PHE A 315 -18.22 2.40 -12.24
CA PHE A 315 -18.41 1.01 -11.87
C PHE A 315 -17.41 0.63 -10.79
N TRP A 316 -16.12 0.95 -11.02
CA TRP A 316 -15.07 0.72 -10.04
C TRP A 316 -15.36 1.40 -8.70
N GLN A 317 -15.70 2.69 -8.68
CA GLN A 317 -15.98 3.39 -7.42
C GLN A 317 -17.15 2.80 -6.64
N LYS A 318 -18.16 2.27 -7.34
CA LYS A 318 -19.32 1.64 -6.72
C LYS A 318 -19.01 0.23 -6.19
N HIS A 319 -18.23 -0.56 -6.92
CA HIS A 319 -18.11 -2.00 -6.68
C HIS A 319 -16.72 -2.47 -6.19
N LYS A 320 -15.70 -1.61 -6.10
CA LYS A 320 -14.34 -1.98 -5.63
C LYS A 320 -14.34 -2.67 -4.25
N GLY A 321 -15.22 -2.25 -3.35
CA GLY A 321 -15.38 -2.85 -2.01
C GLY A 321 -16.46 -3.92 -1.91
N SER A 322 -17.20 -4.19 -2.99
CA SER A 322 -18.28 -5.18 -2.98
C SER A 322 -17.73 -6.61 -3.01
N PRO A 323 -18.44 -7.58 -2.42
CA PRO A 323 -18.18 -9.00 -2.62
C PRO A 323 -18.16 -9.36 -4.11
N PHE A 324 -17.21 -10.21 -4.51
CA PHE A 324 -17.02 -10.62 -5.90
C PHE A 324 -18.30 -11.16 -6.59
N PRO A 325 -19.16 -11.97 -5.93
CA PRO A 325 -20.41 -12.41 -6.53
C PRO A 325 -21.34 -11.27 -6.96
N GLU A 326 -21.46 -10.24 -6.14
CA GLU A 326 -22.28 -9.05 -6.46
C GLU A 326 -21.68 -8.28 -7.64
N VAL A 327 -20.35 -8.23 -7.75
CA VAL A 327 -19.67 -7.58 -8.87
C VAL A 327 -19.93 -8.33 -10.17
N ALA A 328 -19.84 -9.66 -10.18
CA ALA A 328 -20.13 -10.46 -11.37
C ALA A 328 -21.57 -10.27 -11.87
N GLU A 329 -22.55 -10.22 -10.95
CA GLU A 329 -23.94 -9.91 -11.28
C GLU A 329 -24.08 -8.49 -11.84
N SER A 330 -23.41 -7.51 -11.22
CA SER A 330 -23.48 -6.11 -11.65
C SER A 330 -22.82 -5.86 -13.01
N VAL A 331 -21.72 -6.54 -13.33
CA VAL A 331 -21.10 -6.48 -14.68
C VAL A 331 -22.08 -6.99 -15.74
N GLN A 332 -22.77 -8.10 -15.44
CA GLN A 332 -23.76 -8.68 -16.36
C GLN A 332 -24.96 -7.74 -16.57
N GLU A 333 -25.46 -7.13 -15.50
CA GLU A 333 -26.56 -6.14 -15.58
C GLU A 333 -26.16 -4.92 -16.43
N GLU A 334 -24.94 -4.39 -16.26
CA GLU A 334 -24.45 -3.27 -17.08
C GLU A 334 -24.27 -3.65 -18.55
N LEU A 335 -23.81 -4.87 -18.83
CA LEU A 335 -23.68 -5.38 -20.19
C LEU A 335 -25.05 -5.52 -20.88
N ASP A 336 -26.05 -6.03 -20.18
CA ASP A 336 -27.41 -6.18 -20.73
C ASP A 336 -28.08 -4.81 -20.93
N THR A 337 -27.86 -3.87 -20.01
CA THR A 337 -28.29 -2.47 -20.16
C THR A 337 -27.62 -1.82 -21.37
N TYR A 338 -26.33 -2.06 -21.59
CA TYR A 338 -25.61 -1.55 -22.75
C TYR A 338 -26.15 -2.13 -24.06
N ARG A 339 -26.39 -3.44 -24.13
CA ARG A 339 -26.98 -4.10 -25.30
C ARG A 339 -28.34 -3.50 -25.67
N ALA A 340 -29.21 -3.27 -24.67
CA ALA A 340 -30.49 -2.62 -24.91
C ALA A 340 -30.35 -1.19 -25.47
N GLN A 341 -29.35 -0.43 -24.98
CA GLN A 341 -29.05 0.91 -25.51
C GLN A 341 -28.48 0.85 -26.94
N GLU A 342 -27.62 -0.12 -27.23
CA GLU A 342 -27.05 -0.33 -28.57
C GLU A 342 -28.13 -0.72 -29.59
N ASP A 343 -29.04 -1.63 -29.20
CA ASP A 343 -30.16 -2.06 -30.04
C ASP A 343 -31.14 -0.93 -30.31
N GLU A 344 -31.39 -0.05 -29.33
CA GLU A 344 -32.18 1.16 -29.55
C GLU A 344 -31.51 2.11 -30.55
N VAL A 345 -30.19 2.31 -30.45
CA VAL A 345 -29.43 3.13 -31.41
C VAL A 345 -29.46 2.50 -32.80
N LYS A 346 -29.31 1.18 -32.92
CA LYS A 346 -29.42 0.45 -34.20
C LYS A 346 -30.83 0.56 -34.78
N ARG A 347 -31.87 0.42 -33.95
CA ARG A 347 -33.27 0.59 -34.35
C ARG A 347 -33.52 2.00 -34.86
N LEU A 348 -33.03 3.02 -34.17
CA LEU A 348 -33.12 4.41 -34.61
C LEU A 348 -32.41 4.61 -35.95
N LYS A 349 -31.22 4.04 -36.16
CA LYS A 349 -30.54 4.08 -37.47
C LYS A 349 -31.35 3.39 -38.58
N SER A 350 -31.95 2.25 -38.29
CA SER A 350 -32.73 1.45 -39.26
C SER A 350 -34.05 2.11 -39.64
N ILE A 351 -34.81 2.67 -38.68
CA ILE A 351 -36.03 3.45 -38.93
C ILE A 351 -35.76 4.65 -39.85
N MET A 352 -34.52 5.12 -39.91
CA MET A 352 -34.09 6.30 -40.65
C MET A 352 -33.56 6.01 -42.05
N GLY A 353 -33.59 4.74 -42.52
CA GLY A 353 -33.22 4.38 -43.89
C GLY A 353 -31.74 4.56 -44.23
N LEU A 354 -30.86 4.69 -43.22
CA LEU A 354 -29.41 4.87 -43.38
C LEU A 354 -28.64 3.57 -43.68
N GLU A 355 -29.33 2.49 -44.05
CA GLU A 355 -28.73 1.22 -44.48
C GLU A 355 -28.56 1.12 -46.01
N GLY A 356 -28.57 2.25 -46.73
CA GLY A 356 -28.26 2.31 -48.17
C GLY A 356 -27.41 3.53 -48.52
N GLU A 357 -26.50 3.36 -49.49
CA GLU A 357 -25.52 4.34 -50.01
C GLU A 357 -26.14 5.59 -50.70
N ASP A 358 -27.36 6.00 -50.36
CA ASP A 358 -28.03 7.10 -51.07
C ASP A 358 -28.03 8.40 -50.24
N GLU A 359 -27.06 9.26 -50.55
CA GLU A 359 -26.73 10.54 -49.91
C GLU A 359 -27.80 11.65 -50.12
N GLY A 360 -28.97 11.31 -50.68
CA GLY A 360 -29.95 12.28 -51.19
C GLY A 360 -31.15 12.63 -50.29
N ALA A 361 -31.38 11.93 -49.17
CA ALA A 361 -32.63 12.05 -48.41
C ALA A 361 -32.57 12.95 -47.15
N ILE A 362 -31.62 13.90 -47.07
CA ILE A 362 -31.40 14.74 -45.87
C ILE A 362 -32.44 15.88 -45.73
N SER A 363 -33.25 16.15 -46.75
CA SER A 363 -34.07 17.37 -46.83
C SER A 363 -35.47 17.33 -46.14
N MET A 364 -35.97 16.20 -45.63
CA MET A 364 -37.40 16.08 -45.25
C MET A 364 -37.72 15.59 -43.82
N LEU A 365 -36.88 15.83 -42.81
CA LEU A 365 -37.18 15.36 -41.44
C LEU A 365 -36.75 16.37 -40.34
N SER A 366 -37.56 17.40 -40.06
CA SER A 366 -37.24 18.39 -39.01
C SER A 366 -37.39 17.88 -37.58
N ASP A 367 -38.23 16.87 -37.33
CA ASP A 367 -38.48 16.35 -35.97
C ASP A 367 -37.55 15.19 -35.59
N ASN A 368 -37.00 14.47 -36.58
CA ASN A 368 -36.00 13.41 -36.35
C ASN A 368 -34.58 13.96 -36.27
N THR A 369 -34.31 15.21 -36.71
CA THR A 369 -32.97 15.83 -36.58
C THR A 369 -32.55 15.97 -35.12
N ALA A 370 -33.45 16.33 -34.21
CA ALA A 370 -33.13 16.47 -32.79
C ALA A 370 -32.71 15.13 -32.14
N LYS A 371 -33.40 14.03 -32.49
CA LYS A 371 -33.04 12.67 -32.03
C LYS A 371 -31.76 12.18 -32.69
N LEU A 372 -31.51 12.53 -33.94
CA LEU A 372 -30.25 12.26 -34.66
C LEU A 372 -29.06 12.97 -34.00
N THR A 373 -29.19 14.28 -33.77
CA THR A 373 -28.18 15.10 -33.10
C THR A 373 -27.93 14.57 -31.69
N SER A 374 -28.99 14.18 -30.96
CA SER A 374 -28.86 13.58 -29.63
C SER A 374 -28.14 12.22 -29.67
N ALA A 375 -28.49 11.32 -30.59
CA ALA A 375 -27.84 10.02 -30.73
C ALA A 375 -26.38 10.12 -31.18
N VAL A 376 -26.07 11.04 -32.11
CA VAL A 376 -24.69 11.31 -32.54
C VAL A 376 -23.87 11.92 -31.40
N SER A 377 -24.47 12.79 -30.58
CA SER A 377 -23.81 13.38 -29.41
C SER A 377 -23.53 12.37 -28.29
N SER A 378 -24.29 11.27 -28.18
CA SER A 378 -24.12 10.26 -27.14
C SER A 378 -23.22 9.09 -27.53
N LEU A 379 -22.83 8.96 -28.81
CA LEU A 379 -21.94 7.89 -29.28
C LEU A 379 -20.58 7.85 -28.54
N PRO A 380 -19.87 8.97 -28.30
CA PRO A 380 -18.62 8.94 -27.55
C PRO A 380 -18.80 8.41 -26.12
N GLU A 381 -19.91 8.77 -25.47
CA GLU A 381 -20.23 8.29 -24.11
C GLU A 381 -20.54 6.79 -24.11
N LEU A 382 -21.27 6.30 -25.12
CA LEU A 382 -21.55 4.86 -25.27
C LEU A 382 -20.29 4.05 -25.56
N LEU A 383 -19.35 4.58 -26.36
CA LEU A 383 -18.08 3.92 -26.63
C LEU A 383 -17.21 3.84 -25.37
N GLU A 384 -17.14 4.91 -24.58
CA GLU A 384 -16.41 4.89 -23.30
C GLU A 384 -17.08 3.95 -22.29
N LYS A 385 -18.41 3.94 -22.22
CA LYS A 385 -19.16 2.98 -21.39
C LYS A 385 -18.87 1.54 -21.80
N LYS A 386 -18.86 1.24 -23.10
CA LYS A 386 -18.47 -0.09 -23.61
C LYS A 386 -17.06 -0.45 -23.18
N ARG A 387 -16.10 0.48 -23.30
CA ARG A 387 -14.70 0.26 -22.92
C ARG A 387 -14.56 -0.12 -21.43
N LEU A 388 -15.32 0.54 -20.54
CA LEU A 388 -15.33 0.23 -19.11
C LEU A 388 -15.99 -1.13 -18.81
N ILE A 389 -17.09 -1.45 -19.49
CA ILE A 389 -17.74 -2.78 -19.36
C ILE A 389 -16.79 -3.88 -19.83
N ASP A 390 -16.14 -3.70 -20.98
CA ASP A 390 -15.16 -4.66 -21.50
C ASP A 390 -13.97 -4.81 -20.52
N LEU A 391 -13.50 -3.72 -19.92
CA LEU A 391 -12.47 -3.75 -18.89
C LEU A 391 -12.88 -4.63 -17.71
N HIS A 392 -14.03 -4.35 -17.08
CA HIS A 392 -14.46 -5.09 -15.90
C HIS A 392 -14.83 -6.53 -16.21
N THR A 393 -15.38 -6.81 -17.39
CA THR A 393 -15.64 -8.17 -17.87
C THR A 393 -14.34 -8.97 -17.97
N ASN A 394 -13.30 -8.40 -18.59
CA ASN A 394 -12.01 -9.07 -18.73
C ASN A 394 -11.34 -9.31 -17.37
N VAL A 395 -11.33 -8.29 -16.50
CA VAL A 395 -10.73 -8.41 -15.16
C VAL A 395 -11.50 -9.41 -14.29
N ALA A 396 -12.83 -9.36 -14.27
CA ALA A 396 -13.65 -10.30 -13.49
C ALA A 396 -13.51 -11.74 -14.01
N THR A 397 -13.40 -11.93 -15.32
CA THR A 397 -13.16 -13.26 -15.91
C THR A 397 -11.81 -13.83 -15.48
N ALA A 398 -10.73 -13.03 -15.54
CA ALA A 398 -9.41 -13.45 -15.09
C ALA A 398 -9.39 -13.81 -13.59
N VAL A 399 -10.07 -13.02 -12.76
CA VAL A 399 -10.23 -13.33 -11.32
C VAL A 399 -11.00 -14.63 -11.12
N LEU A 400 -12.09 -14.85 -11.86
CA LEU A 400 -12.88 -16.08 -11.77
C LEU A 400 -12.08 -17.32 -12.16
N ASP A 401 -11.22 -17.22 -13.17
CA ASP A 401 -10.33 -18.30 -13.58
C ASP A 401 -9.37 -18.69 -12.45
N HIS A 402 -8.77 -17.70 -11.77
CA HIS A 402 -7.93 -17.95 -10.59
C HIS A 402 -8.70 -18.55 -9.42
N ILE A 403 -9.92 -18.10 -9.14
CA ILE A 403 -10.77 -18.69 -8.09
C ILE A 403 -11.00 -20.17 -8.37
N LYS A 404 -11.42 -20.51 -9.60
CA LYS A 404 -11.76 -21.89 -9.99
C LYS A 404 -10.52 -22.79 -10.02
N SER A 405 -9.44 -22.33 -10.63
CA SER A 405 -8.23 -23.15 -10.80
C SER A 405 -7.55 -23.48 -9.49
N ARG A 406 -7.65 -22.59 -8.48
CA ARG A 406 -7.01 -22.75 -7.17
C ARG A 406 -8.01 -23.17 -6.08
N LYS A 407 -9.30 -23.29 -6.38
CA LYS A 407 -10.39 -23.54 -5.41
C LYS A 407 -10.37 -22.54 -4.24
N LEU A 408 -10.18 -21.25 -4.55
CA LEU A 408 -10.00 -20.20 -3.52
C LEU A 408 -11.22 -20.00 -2.62
N ASP A 409 -12.41 -20.35 -3.11
CA ASP A 409 -13.65 -20.41 -2.35
C ASP A 409 -13.54 -21.33 -1.13
N VAL A 410 -12.90 -22.49 -1.29
CA VAL A 410 -12.67 -23.44 -0.19
C VAL A 410 -11.66 -22.88 0.80
N TYR A 411 -10.55 -22.32 0.33
CA TYR A 411 -9.54 -21.71 1.20
C TYR A 411 -10.14 -20.58 2.04
N PHE A 412 -10.87 -19.68 1.39
CA PHE A 412 -11.57 -18.57 2.04
C PHE A 412 -12.50 -19.06 3.17
N GLU A 413 -13.31 -20.10 2.92
CA GLU A 413 -14.22 -20.64 3.93
C GLU A 413 -13.49 -21.20 5.16
N TYR A 414 -12.38 -21.93 4.96
CA TYR A 414 -11.59 -22.46 6.06
C TYR A 414 -10.94 -21.34 6.87
N GLU A 415 -10.35 -20.37 6.18
CA GLU A 415 -9.67 -19.25 6.81
C GLU A 415 -10.62 -18.38 7.63
N GLU A 416 -11.83 -18.09 7.13
CA GLU A 416 -12.87 -17.39 7.87
C GLU A 416 -13.24 -18.14 9.16
N LYS A 417 -13.44 -19.46 9.09
CA LYS A 417 -13.72 -20.30 10.27
C LYS A 417 -12.56 -20.25 11.28
N LEU A 418 -11.31 -20.27 10.81
CA LEU A 418 -10.13 -20.17 11.66
C LEU A 418 -10.03 -18.80 12.35
N MET A 419 -10.20 -17.71 11.60
CA MET A 419 -10.13 -16.34 12.12
C MET A 419 -11.29 -16.03 13.07
N SER A 420 -12.48 -16.59 12.82
CA SER A 420 -13.64 -16.50 13.72
C SER A 420 -13.59 -17.50 14.89
N LYS A 421 -12.52 -18.29 15.03
CA LYS A 421 -12.32 -19.32 16.08
C LYS A 421 -13.45 -20.36 16.11
N SER A 422 -14.03 -20.65 14.96
CA SER A 422 -15.06 -21.68 14.78
C SER A 422 -14.43 -23.05 14.49
N THR A 423 -15.18 -24.12 14.72
CA THR A 423 -14.71 -25.48 14.44
C THR A 423 -14.64 -25.73 12.94
N LEU A 424 -13.60 -26.44 12.50
CA LEU A 424 -13.50 -26.90 11.11
C LEU A 424 -14.33 -28.16 10.90
N ASP A 425 -14.97 -28.25 9.73
CA ASP A 425 -15.80 -29.42 9.37
C ASP A 425 -14.98 -30.61 8.88
N LYS A 426 -13.81 -30.36 8.27
CA LYS A 426 -12.84 -31.40 7.87
C LYS A 426 -11.45 -31.05 8.35
N SER A 427 -10.56 -32.03 8.29
CA SER A 427 -9.17 -31.85 8.70
C SER A 427 -8.46 -30.88 7.78
N LEU A 428 -7.67 -29.96 8.37
CA LEU A 428 -6.82 -29.04 7.63
C LEU A 428 -5.81 -29.81 6.75
N LEU A 429 -5.38 -30.98 7.22
CA LEU A 429 -4.42 -31.83 6.52
C LEU A 429 -4.97 -32.33 5.17
N ASP A 430 -6.28 -32.52 5.06
CA ASP A 430 -6.91 -33.01 3.83
C ASP A 430 -6.80 -31.96 2.72
N ILE A 431 -7.02 -30.68 3.04
CA ILE A 431 -6.89 -29.57 2.10
C ILE A 431 -5.42 -29.35 1.70
N ILE A 432 -4.49 -29.39 2.66
CA ILE A 432 -3.06 -29.24 2.37
C ILE A 432 -2.56 -30.37 1.47
N SER A 433 -3.07 -31.59 1.66
CA SER A 433 -2.63 -32.77 0.90
C SER A 433 -3.33 -32.93 -0.46
N ASP A 434 -4.41 -32.20 -0.73
CA ASP A 434 -5.12 -32.27 -2.02
C ASP A 434 -4.26 -31.67 -3.16
N PRO A 435 -3.82 -32.47 -4.16
CA PRO A 435 -2.99 -31.97 -5.25
C PRO A 435 -3.77 -31.03 -6.21
N ASP A 436 -5.10 -31.10 -6.22
CA ASP A 436 -5.96 -30.31 -7.10
C ASP A 436 -6.49 -29.03 -6.42
N ALA A 437 -6.10 -28.75 -5.17
CA ALA A 437 -6.55 -27.58 -4.42
C ALA A 437 -5.41 -26.63 -4.06
N GLY A 438 -5.45 -25.43 -4.63
CA GLY A 438 -4.56 -24.34 -4.30
C GLY A 438 -3.12 -24.53 -4.79
N THR A 439 -2.38 -23.44 -4.75
CA THR A 439 -0.93 -23.43 -4.96
C THR A 439 -0.18 -23.80 -3.68
N PRO A 440 1.13 -24.09 -3.73
CA PRO A 440 1.94 -24.24 -2.52
C PRO A 440 1.85 -23.02 -1.60
N GLU A 441 1.71 -21.83 -2.18
CA GLU A 441 1.53 -20.60 -1.42
C GLU A 441 0.19 -20.58 -0.69
N ASP A 442 -0.91 -20.97 -1.33
CA ASP A 442 -2.25 -21.01 -0.72
C ASP A 442 -2.29 -21.95 0.49
N LYS A 443 -1.65 -23.12 0.35
CA LYS A 443 -1.49 -24.10 1.42
C LYS A 443 -0.67 -23.55 2.58
N MET A 444 0.41 -22.83 2.29
CA MET A 444 1.23 -22.17 3.30
C MET A 444 0.43 -21.07 4.01
N ARG A 445 -0.28 -20.19 3.29
CA ARG A 445 -1.14 -19.13 3.84
C ARG A 445 -2.14 -19.69 4.84
N LEU A 446 -2.90 -20.70 4.40
CA LEU A 446 -3.89 -21.38 5.23
C LEU A 446 -3.27 -21.95 6.52
N PHE A 447 -2.12 -22.63 6.40
CA PHE A 447 -1.44 -23.19 7.57
C PHE A 447 -0.90 -22.11 8.52
N LEU A 448 -0.34 -21.02 7.99
CA LEU A 448 0.13 -19.90 8.80
C LEU A 448 -1.03 -19.23 9.52
N ILE A 449 -2.18 -19.03 8.87
CA ILE A 449 -3.39 -18.50 9.52
C ILE A 449 -3.84 -19.42 10.65
N PHE A 450 -3.93 -20.73 10.40
CA PHE A 450 -4.23 -21.72 11.44
C PHE A 450 -3.25 -21.61 12.62
N TYR A 451 -1.95 -21.57 12.32
CA TYR A 451 -0.94 -21.49 13.35
C TYR A 451 -1.00 -20.17 14.12
N ILE A 452 -1.31 -19.04 13.49
CA ILE A 452 -1.42 -17.72 14.15
C ILE A 452 -2.66 -17.68 15.05
N THR A 453 -3.82 -18.14 14.58
CA THR A 453 -5.10 -18.03 15.30
C THR A 453 -5.30 -19.10 16.37
N ALA A 454 -4.58 -20.22 16.30
CA ALA A 454 -4.69 -21.31 17.28
C ALA A 454 -4.40 -20.85 18.73
N GLN A 455 -5.25 -21.19 19.70
CA GLN A 455 -5.02 -20.79 21.09
C GLN A 455 -3.75 -21.48 21.67
N GLN A 456 -3.64 -22.77 21.40
CA GLN A 456 -2.49 -23.59 21.76
C GLN A 456 -1.74 -24.00 20.50
N ALA A 457 -0.42 -24.14 20.60
CA ALA A 457 0.35 -24.66 19.48
C ALA A 457 -0.07 -26.12 19.22
N PRO A 458 -0.09 -26.57 17.96
CA PRO A 458 -0.28 -27.99 17.65
C PRO A 458 0.73 -28.85 18.40
N SER A 459 0.37 -30.10 18.70
CA SER A 459 1.33 -31.05 19.27
C SER A 459 2.52 -31.22 18.33
N GLU A 460 3.68 -31.62 18.87
CA GLU A 460 4.89 -31.77 18.06
C GLU A 460 4.70 -32.82 16.95
N SER A 461 3.97 -33.90 17.24
CA SER A 461 3.61 -34.92 16.25
C SER A 461 2.69 -34.38 15.15
N ASP A 462 1.66 -33.58 15.49
CA ASP A 462 0.76 -33.01 14.49
C ASP A 462 1.49 -31.98 13.64
N LEU A 463 2.33 -31.15 14.27
CA LEU A 463 3.13 -30.16 13.57
C LEU A 463 4.07 -30.81 12.55
N GLU A 464 4.69 -31.95 12.89
CA GLU A 464 5.56 -32.66 11.96
C GLU A 464 4.80 -33.28 10.78
N GLN A 465 3.57 -33.76 11.01
CA GLN A 465 2.69 -34.19 9.92
C GLN A 465 2.34 -33.04 8.96
N TYR A 466 1.99 -31.87 9.50
CA TYR A 466 1.72 -30.69 8.67
C TYR A 466 2.95 -30.23 7.89
N LYS A 467 4.13 -30.19 8.52
CA LYS A 467 5.38 -29.86 7.80
C LYS A 467 5.64 -30.81 6.65
N LYS A 468 5.47 -32.12 6.87
CA LYS A 468 5.65 -33.12 5.83
C LYS A 468 4.69 -32.89 4.66
N ALA A 469 3.40 -32.71 4.94
CA ALA A 469 2.40 -32.44 3.92
C ALA A 469 2.68 -31.14 3.14
N LEU A 470 3.15 -30.09 3.82
CA LEU A 470 3.56 -28.84 3.17
C LEU A 470 4.81 -29.02 2.29
N MET A 471 5.82 -29.76 2.75
CA MET A 471 7.02 -30.06 1.94
C MET A 471 6.67 -30.92 0.71
N ASP A 472 5.82 -31.93 0.90
CA ASP A 472 5.34 -32.80 -0.18
C ASP A 472 4.51 -31.99 -1.20
N ALA A 473 3.81 -30.94 -0.76
CA ALA A 473 3.11 -29.98 -1.62
C ALA A 473 4.03 -28.92 -2.26
N GLY A 474 5.35 -28.95 -2.00
CA GLY A 474 6.34 -28.03 -2.57
C GLY A 474 6.48 -26.69 -1.84
N CYS A 475 6.00 -26.58 -0.59
CA CYS A 475 6.10 -25.34 0.20
C CYS A 475 7.48 -25.18 0.86
N ASP A 476 7.97 -23.94 0.91
CA ASP A 476 9.11 -23.56 1.76
C ASP A 476 8.65 -23.30 3.20
N LEU A 477 9.29 -23.96 4.17
CA LEU A 477 8.94 -23.87 5.60
C LEU A 477 9.57 -22.66 6.32
N SER A 478 10.43 -21.88 5.66
CA SER A 478 11.09 -20.72 6.26
C SER A 478 10.12 -19.69 6.86
N PRO A 479 8.99 -19.33 6.19
CA PRO A 479 7.98 -18.44 6.79
C PRO A 479 7.38 -18.98 8.09
N LEU A 480 7.17 -20.29 8.17
CA LEU A 480 6.65 -20.93 9.38
C LEU A 480 7.62 -20.76 10.55
N ASN A 481 8.94 -20.90 10.31
CA ASN A 481 9.94 -20.75 11.37
C ASN A 481 9.88 -19.35 11.99
N TYR A 482 9.75 -18.30 11.17
CA TYR A 482 9.60 -16.94 11.66
C TYR A 482 8.30 -16.76 12.46
N ILE A 483 7.16 -17.20 11.92
CA ILE A 483 5.86 -17.06 12.59
C ILE A 483 5.80 -17.83 13.92
N LYS A 484 6.46 -18.99 14.01
CA LYS A 484 6.60 -19.73 15.28
C LYS A 484 7.26 -18.89 16.36
N GLN A 485 8.32 -18.18 16.01
CA GLN A 485 9.05 -17.33 16.94
C GLN A 485 8.25 -16.09 17.30
N TRP A 486 7.75 -15.36 16.31
CA TRP A 486 6.88 -14.20 16.52
C TRP A 486 5.75 -14.54 17.50
N LYS A 487 5.07 -15.68 17.31
CA LYS A 487 3.99 -16.12 18.20
C LYS A 487 4.47 -16.44 19.62
N ALA A 488 5.67 -17.01 19.77
CA ALA A 488 6.27 -17.25 21.09
C ALA A 488 6.58 -15.93 21.80
N PHE A 489 7.14 -14.94 21.11
CA PHE A 489 7.40 -13.61 21.65
C PHE A 489 6.13 -12.86 22.05
N THR A 490 5.09 -12.88 21.21
CA THR A 490 3.80 -12.24 21.54
C THR A 490 3.15 -12.88 22.78
N LYS A 491 3.27 -14.20 22.96
CA LYS A 491 2.79 -14.87 24.19
C LYS A 491 3.58 -14.47 25.45
N MET A 492 4.89 -14.20 25.32
CA MET A 492 5.72 -13.75 26.43
C MET A 492 5.47 -12.27 26.79
N ALA A 493 5.19 -11.42 25.79
CA ALA A 493 4.88 -10.01 25.98
C ALA A 493 3.46 -9.78 26.55
N ALA A 494 2.54 -10.72 26.33
CA ALA A 494 1.20 -10.70 26.92
C ALA A 494 1.23 -11.21 28.37
N THR A 495 1.42 -10.30 29.33
CA THR A 495 1.15 -10.55 30.77
C THR A 495 -0.29 -11.09 30.92
N PRO A 496 -0.56 -12.14 31.72
CA PRO A 496 -1.87 -12.78 31.74
C PRO A 496 -2.91 -11.86 32.40
N ALA A 497 -3.66 -11.11 31.59
CA ALA A 497 -4.88 -10.45 32.01
C ALA A 497 -6.05 -11.45 31.90
N ASN A 498 -6.74 -11.65 33.01
CA ASN A 498 -7.87 -12.56 33.19
C ASN A 498 -8.92 -12.48 32.06
N TYR A 499 -9.27 -13.66 31.52
CA TYR A 499 -10.29 -13.85 30.50
C TYR A 499 -11.70 -13.53 31.03
N GLY A 500 -12.29 -12.44 30.54
CA GLY A 500 -13.72 -12.14 30.63
C GLY A 500 -14.45 -12.61 29.36
N ASN A 501 -15.21 -13.69 29.52
CA ASN A 501 -16.07 -14.30 28.51
C ASN A 501 -17.13 -13.29 27.99
N SER A 502 -16.94 -12.74 26.79
CA SER A 502 -17.97 -11.94 26.10
C SER A 502 -18.51 -12.74 24.92
N GLY A 503 -19.55 -13.53 25.20
CA GLY A 503 -20.35 -14.21 24.19
C GLY A 503 -21.12 -13.19 23.35
N VAL A 504 -20.87 -13.17 22.05
CA VAL A 504 -21.63 -12.36 21.08
C VAL A 504 -22.84 -13.18 20.63
N LYS A 505 -24.04 -12.63 20.83
CA LYS A 505 -25.30 -13.20 20.36
C LYS A 505 -25.40 -13.06 18.84
N PRO A 506 -25.78 -14.09 18.08
CA PRO A 506 -26.11 -13.93 16.66
C PRO A 506 -27.46 -13.21 16.55
N MET A 507 -27.45 -11.99 16.01
CA MET A 507 -28.68 -11.35 15.55
C MET A 507 -29.09 -11.99 14.22
N GLY A 508 -30.16 -12.78 14.26
CA GLY A 508 -30.85 -13.26 13.08
C GLY A 508 -31.74 -12.15 12.52
N LEU A 509 -31.48 -11.76 11.27
CA LEU A 509 -32.48 -11.20 10.36
C LEU A 509 -31.91 -11.20 8.95
N PHE A 510 -32.16 -12.24 8.16
CA PHE A 510 -32.30 -12.17 6.70
C PHE A 510 -32.76 -13.54 6.18
N SER A 511 -34.08 -13.77 6.23
CA SER A 511 -34.74 -14.88 5.55
C SER A 511 -35.97 -14.34 4.80
N ARG A 512 -35.70 -13.63 3.71
CA ARG A 512 -36.59 -13.51 2.55
C ARG A 512 -35.93 -12.63 1.51
N VAL A 513 -35.52 -13.27 0.41
CA VAL A 513 -35.70 -12.87 -0.99
C VAL A 513 -34.88 -13.88 -1.81
N MET A 514 -35.55 -14.92 -2.27
CA MET A 514 -35.12 -15.77 -3.37
C MET A 514 -36.34 -16.00 -4.24
N ASN A 515 -36.39 -15.26 -5.35
CA ASN A 515 -36.94 -15.71 -6.62
C ASN A 515 -36.77 -14.57 -7.61
N THR A 516 -35.84 -14.72 -8.56
CA THR A 516 -36.06 -14.60 -10.02
C THR A 516 -34.70 -14.63 -10.73
N GLY A 517 -34.46 -15.69 -11.49
CA GLY A 517 -33.78 -15.67 -12.79
C GLY A 517 -32.29 -15.35 -12.89
N SER A 518 -31.45 -16.39 -13.10
CA SER A 518 -30.72 -16.61 -14.36
C SER A 518 -29.71 -17.76 -14.19
N GLN A 519 -29.74 -18.69 -15.16
CA GLN A 519 -28.81 -19.80 -15.28
C GLN A 519 -27.48 -19.30 -15.84
N PHE A 520 -26.52 -19.02 -14.98
CA PHE A 520 -25.10 -19.13 -15.32
C PHE A 520 -24.39 -19.65 -14.06
N VAL A 521 -23.44 -20.56 -14.26
CA VAL A 521 -22.78 -21.39 -13.24
C VAL A 521 -22.30 -20.57 -12.02
N MET A 522 -23.08 -20.53 -10.94
CA MET A 522 -22.79 -19.74 -9.74
C MET A 522 -23.30 -20.36 -8.43
N GLU A 523 -23.48 -21.67 -8.41
CA GLU A 523 -24.12 -22.39 -7.29
C GLU A 523 -23.19 -22.63 -6.08
N GLY A 524 -21.87 -22.44 -6.24
CA GLY A 524 -20.88 -22.59 -5.15
C GLY A 524 -20.53 -21.30 -4.39
N VAL A 525 -20.84 -20.11 -4.94
CA VAL A 525 -20.25 -18.84 -4.45
C VAL A 525 -21.27 -17.92 -3.75
N LYS A 526 -22.57 -18.14 -3.98
CA LYS A 526 -23.64 -17.26 -3.47
C LYS A 526 -23.86 -17.32 -1.96
N ASN A 527 -23.32 -18.33 -1.26
CA ASN A 527 -23.52 -18.52 0.18
C ASN A 527 -22.35 -18.02 1.06
N LEU A 528 -21.29 -17.47 0.47
CA LEU A 528 -20.16 -16.89 1.21
C LEU A 528 -20.49 -15.45 1.62
N VAL A 529 -21.39 -15.29 2.59
CA VAL A 529 -21.69 -13.99 3.20
C VAL A 529 -20.50 -13.55 4.04
N LEU A 530 -19.84 -12.45 3.64
CA LEU A 530 -18.79 -11.82 4.43
C LEU A 530 -19.36 -11.40 5.79
N LYS A 531 -18.87 -12.02 6.87
CA LYS A 531 -19.23 -11.58 8.22
C LYS A 531 -18.48 -10.28 8.52
N GLN A 532 -19.22 -9.23 8.86
CA GLN A 532 -18.61 -7.96 9.25
C GLN A 532 -17.98 -8.09 10.65
N HIS A 533 -16.67 -8.34 10.67
CA HIS A 533 -15.86 -8.31 11.89
C HIS A 533 -14.86 -7.16 11.81
N ASN A 534 -14.75 -6.39 12.90
CA ASN A 534 -13.70 -5.37 13.01
C ASN A 534 -12.36 -6.09 13.17
N LEU A 535 -11.46 -5.88 12.20
CA LEU A 535 -10.08 -6.36 12.25
C LEU A 535 -9.29 -5.68 13.38
N PRO A 536 -8.14 -6.23 13.83
CA PRO A 536 -7.35 -5.66 14.92
C PRO A 536 -7.09 -4.15 14.80
N VAL A 537 -6.64 -3.70 13.63
CA VAL A 537 -6.38 -2.27 13.34
C VAL A 537 -7.65 -1.43 13.52
N THR A 538 -8.80 -1.89 13.01
CA THR A 538 -10.10 -1.22 13.14
C THR A 538 -10.58 -1.16 14.58
N ARG A 539 -10.35 -2.21 15.38
CA ARG A 539 -10.69 -2.22 16.82
C ARG A 539 -9.84 -1.24 17.61
N ILE A 540 -8.53 -1.19 17.35
CA ILE A 540 -7.61 -0.22 17.95
C ILE A 540 -8.08 1.20 17.62
N LEU A 541 -8.42 1.45 16.36
CA LEU A 541 -8.95 2.73 15.93
C LEU A 541 -10.25 3.09 16.67
N ASP A 542 -11.25 2.20 16.70
CA ASP A 542 -12.53 2.47 17.38
C ASP A 542 -12.33 2.80 18.85
N ASN A 543 -11.47 2.04 19.55
CA ASN A 543 -11.16 2.28 20.96
C ASN A 543 -10.52 3.66 21.17
N LEU A 544 -9.55 4.05 20.34
CA LEU A 544 -8.86 5.34 20.45
C LEU A 544 -9.73 6.52 20.00
N MET A 545 -10.52 6.37 18.94
CA MET A 545 -11.43 7.41 18.45
C MET A 545 -12.55 7.71 19.45
N GLU A 546 -13.08 6.67 20.09
CA GLU A 546 -14.15 6.77 21.09
C GLU A 546 -13.63 6.99 22.52
N MET A 547 -12.31 7.02 22.72
CA MET A 547 -11.65 7.14 24.03
C MET A 547 -12.13 6.06 25.02
N LYS A 548 -12.37 4.85 24.53
CA LYS A 548 -12.73 3.68 25.34
C LYS A 548 -11.46 3.11 25.98
N SER A 549 -11.54 2.79 27.27
CA SER A 549 -10.46 2.03 27.92
C SER A 549 -10.52 0.58 27.43
N HIS A 550 -9.38 0.09 26.98
CA HIS A 550 -9.23 -1.26 26.49
C HIS A 550 -7.76 -1.69 26.71
N PRO A 551 -7.49 -2.92 27.20
CA PRO A 551 -6.13 -3.35 27.53
C PRO A 551 -5.12 -3.20 26.40
N GLU A 552 -5.59 -3.34 25.15
CA GLU A 552 -4.77 -3.21 23.92
C GLU A 552 -4.40 -1.76 23.57
N THR A 553 -5.09 -0.76 24.11
CA THR A 553 -4.90 0.66 23.75
C THR A 553 -4.60 1.58 24.93
N ASP A 554 -4.71 1.08 26.16
CA ASP A 554 -4.49 1.86 27.38
C ASP A 554 -3.01 2.26 27.56
N ASP A 555 -2.07 1.48 27.03
CA ASP A 555 -0.63 1.73 27.09
C ASP A 555 -0.10 2.61 25.94
N TYR A 556 -0.93 2.92 24.95
CA TYR A 556 -0.56 3.75 23.80
C TYR A 556 -0.06 5.12 24.29
N ARG A 557 1.08 5.56 23.74
CA ARG A 557 1.66 6.87 24.02
C ARG A 557 0.81 7.97 23.42
N TYR A 558 0.90 9.18 23.98
CA TYR A 558 0.20 10.38 23.53
C TYR A 558 1.22 11.45 23.19
N PHE A 559 1.18 11.97 21.97
CA PHE A 559 1.96 13.14 21.60
C PHE A 559 1.06 14.23 21.03
N ASP A 560 1.30 15.46 21.49
CA ASP A 560 0.63 16.65 20.97
C ASP A 560 1.66 17.68 20.50
N PRO A 561 1.95 17.74 19.19
CA PRO A 561 2.93 18.67 18.62
C PRO A 561 2.62 20.14 18.86
N LYS A 562 1.36 20.54 19.09
CA LYS A 562 0.98 21.93 19.38
C LYS A 562 1.23 22.32 20.84
N MET A 563 1.35 21.36 21.75
CA MET A 563 1.64 21.63 23.16
C MET A 563 3.13 21.89 23.36
N LEU A 564 3.54 23.17 23.33
CA LEU A 564 4.94 23.59 23.47
C LEU A 564 5.58 23.29 24.85
N ARG A 565 4.76 22.96 25.87
CA ARG A 565 5.16 22.58 27.24
C ARG A 565 4.26 21.47 27.80
N GLY A 566 4.30 20.27 27.21
CA GLY A 566 3.59 19.09 27.74
C GLY A 566 4.54 18.15 28.46
N SER A 567 4.16 17.68 29.65
CA SER A 567 4.72 16.44 30.23
C SER A 567 4.39 15.28 29.28
N GLU A 568 5.32 14.35 29.07
CA GLU A 568 5.21 13.19 28.15
C GLU A 568 4.05 12.21 28.42
N SER A 569 3.09 12.56 29.28
CA SER A 569 2.14 11.61 29.87
C SER A 569 0.74 12.15 30.21
N SER A 570 0.44 13.44 30.04
CA SER A 570 -0.89 13.95 30.41
C SER A 570 -1.84 14.01 29.21
N ILE A 571 -2.51 12.89 28.91
CA ILE A 571 -3.70 12.89 28.03
C ILE A 571 -4.69 13.90 28.61
N PRO A 572 -5.18 14.89 27.84
CA PRO A 572 -6.16 15.85 28.32
C PRO A 572 -7.37 15.12 28.90
N ARG A 573 -7.79 15.47 30.13
CA ARG A 573 -8.95 14.84 30.81
C ARG A 573 -10.29 15.05 30.09
N ASN A 574 -10.32 15.86 29.02
CA ASN A 574 -11.53 16.20 28.30
C ASN A 574 -11.81 15.15 27.20
N LYS A 575 -12.86 14.36 27.42
CA LYS A 575 -13.18 13.10 26.71
C LYS A 575 -14.07 13.31 25.48
N ASN A 576 -13.71 14.23 24.59
CA ASN A 576 -14.47 14.33 23.34
C ASN A 576 -13.97 13.28 22.34
N PRO A 577 -14.84 12.44 21.77
CA PRO A 577 -14.46 11.51 20.71
C PRO A 577 -13.94 12.26 19.49
N PHE A 578 -12.99 11.65 18.78
CA PHE A 578 -12.45 12.20 17.53
C PHE A 578 -13.42 11.97 16.37
N GLN A 579 -13.63 12.99 15.54
CA GLN A 579 -14.43 12.86 14.31
C GLN A 579 -13.57 12.42 13.11
N GLU A 580 -12.32 12.86 13.06
CA GLU A 580 -11.38 12.53 11.99
C GLU A 580 -10.19 11.75 12.56
N ALA A 581 -9.83 10.66 11.89
CA ALA A 581 -8.66 9.88 12.23
C ALA A 581 -7.88 9.44 10.98
N ILE A 582 -6.59 9.25 11.17
CA ILE A 582 -5.64 8.77 10.17
C ILE A 582 -4.94 7.58 10.81
N VAL A 583 -5.07 6.40 10.22
CA VAL A 583 -4.39 5.19 10.65
C VAL A 583 -3.19 4.95 9.75
N PHE A 584 -2.01 4.75 10.32
CA PHE A 584 -0.82 4.40 9.55
C PHE A 584 -0.17 3.13 10.09
N VAL A 585 0.00 2.13 9.22
CA VAL A 585 0.70 0.89 9.56
C VAL A 585 2.16 0.95 9.10
N VAL A 586 3.07 0.87 10.07
CA VAL A 586 4.50 0.66 9.85
C VAL A 586 4.77 -0.82 9.56
N GLY A 587 5.49 -1.11 8.48
CA GLY A 587 5.73 -2.49 8.03
C GLY A 587 4.68 -3.00 7.04
N GLY A 588 3.97 -2.09 6.38
CA GLY A 588 3.11 -2.39 5.24
C GLY A 588 1.65 -2.70 5.57
N GLY A 589 0.82 -2.50 4.56
CA GLY A 589 -0.63 -2.58 4.62
C GLY A 589 -1.21 -3.40 3.48
N ASN A 590 -2.54 -3.59 3.51
CA ASN A 590 -3.27 -4.33 2.49
C ASN A 590 -4.70 -3.76 2.29
N TYR A 591 -5.33 -4.14 1.18
CA TYR A 591 -6.68 -3.68 0.85
C TYR A 591 -7.78 -4.26 1.76
N ILE A 592 -7.53 -5.37 2.47
CA ILE A 592 -8.50 -5.96 3.40
C ILE A 592 -8.68 -5.04 4.60
N GLU A 593 -7.59 -4.55 5.17
CA GLU A 593 -7.60 -3.57 6.27
C GLU A 593 -8.23 -2.25 5.83
N TYR A 594 -7.86 -1.75 4.65
CA TYR A 594 -8.46 -0.56 4.07
C TYR A 594 -9.99 -0.71 3.96
N GLN A 595 -10.46 -1.80 3.34
CA GLN A 595 -11.89 -2.03 3.16
C GLN A 595 -12.63 -2.14 4.50
N ASN A 596 -12.03 -2.80 5.50
CA ASN A 596 -12.61 -2.90 6.83
C ASN A 596 -12.74 -1.52 7.52
N LEU A 597 -11.78 -0.63 7.31
CA LEU A 597 -11.85 0.76 7.79
C LEU A 597 -12.88 1.61 7.02
N VAL A 598 -13.03 1.39 5.72
CA VAL A 598 -14.09 2.02 4.91
C VAL A 598 -15.46 1.61 5.43
N ASP A 599 -15.68 0.32 5.68
CA ASP A 599 -16.95 -0.20 6.20
C ASP A 599 -17.22 0.31 7.62
N TYR A 600 -16.18 0.37 8.46
CA TYR A 600 -16.25 1.03 9.77
C TYR A 600 -16.69 2.49 9.64
N SER A 601 -16.05 3.28 8.78
CA SER A 601 -16.39 4.69 8.58
C SER A 601 -17.81 4.88 8.05
N LYS A 602 -18.29 4.01 7.15
CA LYS A 602 -19.67 4.01 6.65
C LYS A 602 -20.69 3.68 7.76
N SER A 603 -20.33 2.79 8.67
CA SER A 603 -21.19 2.40 9.81
C SER A 603 -21.30 3.48 10.89
N LYS A 604 -20.34 4.42 10.95
CA LYS A 604 -20.27 5.48 11.97
C LYS A 604 -20.58 6.85 11.37
N GLN A 605 -21.77 7.37 11.68
CA GLN A 605 -22.15 8.71 11.22
C GLN A 605 -21.19 9.79 11.74
N GLY A 606 -20.71 10.64 10.84
CA GLY A 606 -19.85 11.78 11.17
C GLY A 606 -18.40 11.44 11.49
N LYS A 607 -17.97 10.19 11.29
CA LYS A 607 -16.56 9.80 11.40
C LYS A 607 -15.94 9.73 10.00
N LYS A 608 -14.71 10.24 9.87
CA LYS A 608 -13.89 10.13 8.66
C LYS A 608 -12.57 9.47 9.02
N VAL A 609 -12.21 8.43 8.28
CA VAL A 609 -10.97 7.68 8.48
C VAL A 609 -10.15 7.76 7.20
N VAL A 610 -8.84 7.97 7.33
CA VAL A 610 -7.87 7.84 6.24
C VAL A 610 -6.90 6.72 6.60
N TYR A 611 -6.68 5.78 5.70
CA TYR A 611 -5.74 4.69 5.86
C TYR A 611 -4.41 5.00 5.16
N GLY A 612 -3.31 4.65 5.82
CA GLY A 612 -1.96 4.80 5.32
C GLY A 612 -1.11 3.60 5.68
N CYS A 613 -0.09 3.33 4.87
CA CYS A 613 0.91 2.31 5.18
C CYS A 613 2.25 2.66 4.53
N SER A 614 3.34 2.06 5.04
CA SER A 614 4.68 2.26 4.46
C SER A 614 4.72 1.78 3.01
N GLU A 615 4.26 0.55 2.79
CA GLU A 615 4.05 -0.04 1.46
C GLU A 615 2.72 -0.79 1.42
N LEU A 616 2.23 -1.04 0.20
CA LEU A 616 1.10 -1.91 -0.03
C LEU A 616 1.59 -3.25 -0.59
N PHE A 617 1.23 -4.35 0.07
CA PHE A 617 1.60 -5.68 -0.35
C PHE A 617 0.40 -6.61 -0.48
N ASN A 618 0.54 -7.66 -1.29
CA ASN A 618 -0.35 -8.81 -1.28
C ASN A 618 0.24 -9.96 -0.45
N ALA A 619 -0.49 -11.07 -0.31
CA ALA A 619 -0.06 -12.19 0.52
C ALA A 619 1.27 -12.79 0.05
N ALA A 620 1.47 -12.93 -1.26
CA ALA A 620 2.71 -13.43 -1.86
C ALA A 620 3.92 -12.58 -1.48
N GLN A 621 3.78 -11.26 -1.60
CA GLN A 621 4.83 -10.31 -1.23
C GLN A 621 5.11 -10.35 0.27
N PHE A 622 4.08 -10.45 1.11
CA PHE A 622 4.24 -10.54 2.55
C PHE A 622 4.94 -11.85 2.98
N ILE A 623 4.55 -13.00 2.40
CA ILE A 623 5.22 -14.29 2.66
C ILE A 623 6.70 -14.20 2.29
N LYS A 624 7.03 -13.56 1.16
CA LYS A 624 8.43 -13.36 0.76
C LYS A 624 9.22 -12.52 1.78
N GLN A 625 8.59 -11.48 2.36
CA GLN A 625 9.22 -10.68 3.40
C GLN A 625 9.44 -11.48 4.69
N VAL A 626 8.44 -12.25 5.12
CA VAL A 626 8.51 -13.11 6.30
C VAL A 626 9.52 -14.25 6.12
N ARG A 627 9.62 -14.82 4.91
CA ARG A 627 10.61 -15.86 4.55
C ARG A 627 12.04 -15.40 4.82
N ASN A 628 12.35 -14.18 4.42
CA ASN A 628 13.71 -13.65 4.49
C ASN A 628 14.01 -13.02 5.85
N ALA A 629 13.02 -12.89 6.73
CA ALA A 629 13.19 -12.32 8.06
C ALA A 629 13.96 -13.33 8.93
N PRO A 630 14.95 -12.85 9.71
CA PRO A 630 15.83 -13.70 10.47
C PRO A 630 15.07 -14.49 11.54
N VAL A 631 15.67 -15.62 11.91
CA VAL A 631 15.23 -16.51 12.99
C VAL A 631 15.56 -15.92 14.39
N THR A 632 15.84 -14.61 14.47
CA THR A 632 16.09 -13.90 15.73
C THR A 632 15.33 -12.58 15.67
N LEU A 633 14.27 -12.44 16.48
CA LEU A 633 13.60 -11.16 16.69
C LEU A 633 14.55 -10.22 17.45
N CYS A 634 15.41 -9.52 16.71
CA CYS A 634 16.21 -8.44 17.23
C CYS A 634 15.30 -7.21 17.43
N TYR A 635 14.71 -7.07 18.61
CA TYR A 635 14.34 -5.75 19.10
C TYR A 635 15.58 -5.13 19.75
N PRO A 636 16.14 -4.01 19.25
CA PRO A 636 17.23 -3.31 19.93
C PRO A 636 16.78 -2.60 21.22
N LEU A 637 15.53 -2.76 21.67
CA LEU A 637 14.93 -1.98 22.76
C LEU A 637 14.53 -2.79 24.01
N LEU A 638 14.94 -4.05 24.12
CA LEU A 638 14.92 -4.71 25.44
C LEU A 638 16.09 -4.18 26.27
N PRO A 639 15.87 -3.67 27.50
CA PRO A 639 16.97 -3.28 28.37
C PRO A 639 17.94 -4.46 28.50
N VAL A 640 19.22 -4.17 28.32
CA VAL A 640 20.38 -5.09 28.29
C VAL A 640 20.39 -6.12 29.43
N CYS A 641 19.60 -5.92 30.48
CA CYS A 641 19.43 -6.83 31.61
C CYS A 641 18.66 -8.14 31.32
N LEU A 642 17.96 -8.31 30.19
CA LEU A 642 17.16 -9.52 29.90
C LEU A 642 17.77 -10.49 28.87
N LEU A 643 18.80 -10.08 28.13
CA LEU A 643 19.48 -10.91 27.13
C LEU A 643 20.02 -12.26 27.65
N PRO A 644 20.57 -12.37 28.88
CA PRO A 644 21.07 -13.66 29.39
C PRO A 644 19.94 -14.68 29.61
N PHE A 645 18.75 -14.21 30.00
CA PHE A 645 17.59 -15.07 30.28
C PHE A 645 16.97 -15.63 28.99
N VAL A 646 16.94 -14.82 27.92
CA VAL A 646 16.44 -15.22 26.60
C VAL A 646 17.37 -16.25 25.93
N CYS A 647 18.69 -16.09 26.06
CA CYS A 647 19.65 -17.08 25.55
C CYS A 647 19.56 -18.44 26.27
N TYR A 648 19.30 -18.43 27.59
CA TYR A 648 19.20 -19.66 28.37
C TYR A 648 17.93 -20.48 28.05
N LEU A 649 16.83 -19.82 27.70
CA LEU A 649 15.57 -20.47 27.33
C LEU A 649 15.54 -20.97 25.87
N LEU A 650 16.26 -20.31 24.96
CA LEU A 650 16.34 -20.71 23.54
C LEU A 650 17.32 -21.86 23.29
N CYS A 651 18.32 -22.04 24.15
CA CYS A 651 19.32 -23.09 24.02
C CYS A 651 19.02 -24.22 25.00
N GLY A 652 18.08 -25.10 24.64
CA GLY A 652 17.69 -26.27 25.45
C GLY A 652 18.84 -27.24 25.70
N ARG A 653 19.64 -27.01 26.74
CA ARG A 653 20.62 -27.98 27.27
C ARG A 653 20.47 -28.17 28.78
N GLU A 654 20.68 -29.42 29.17
CA GLU A 654 20.32 -30.03 30.45
C GLU A 654 21.01 -29.43 31.69
N LYS A 655 20.22 -29.39 32.78
CA LYS A 655 20.56 -29.44 34.22
C LYS A 655 22.01 -29.09 34.64
N LYS A 656 22.18 -27.93 35.27
CA LYS A 656 23.00 -27.78 36.50
C LYS A 656 22.28 -26.87 37.52
N GLN A 657 22.46 -27.21 38.81
CA GLN A 657 21.70 -26.72 39.97
C GLN A 657 21.85 -25.20 40.25
N PRO A 658 20.86 -24.57 40.91
CA PRO A 658 20.86 -23.14 41.20
C PRO A 658 21.27 -22.88 42.67
N ASP A 659 22.55 -22.66 42.97
CA ASP A 659 22.94 -22.22 44.33
C ASP A 659 24.10 -21.20 44.41
N GLU A 660 24.68 -20.72 43.29
CA GLU A 660 25.75 -19.70 43.34
C GLU A 660 25.35 -18.27 42.94
N PHE A 661 24.16 -18.06 42.37
CA PHE A 661 23.75 -16.73 41.89
C PHE A 661 23.14 -15.82 42.97
N THR A 662 22.75 -16.35 44.13
CA THR A 662 22.03 -15.59 45.17
C THR A 662 22.96 -14.80 46.10
N LEU A 663 24.28 -15.04 46.07
CA LEU A 663 25.24 -14.40 46.98
C LEU A 663 25.95 -13.15 46.44
N LEU A 664 25.89 -12.89 45.13
CA LEU A 664 26.57 -11.73 44.51
C LEU A 664 25.69 -10.48 44.37
N TRP A 665 24.38 -10.58 44.62
CA TRP A 665 23.47 -9.44 44.45
C TRP A 665 23.35 -8.54 45.70
N ASN A 666 23.75 -9.02 46.88
CA ASN A 666 23.58 -8.30 48.15
C ASN A 666 24.74 -7.37 48.56
N ASN A 667 25.87 -7.34 47.84
CA ASN A 667 26.99 -6.46 48.18
C ASN A 667 27.36 -5.58 46.98
N GLY A 668 26.71 -4.43 46.88
CA GLY A 668 26.84 -3.45 45.78
C GLY A 668 28.27 -2.98 45.50
N ARG A 669 29.01 -3.75 44.68
CA ARG A 669 30.26 -3.35 44.02
C ARG A 669 30.25 -3.86 42.58
N LEU A 670 30.20 -2.95 41.62
CA LEU A 670 30.56 -3.21 40.22
C LEU A 670 32.10 -3.27 40.11
N PRO A 671 32.71 -4.31 39.51
CA PRO A 671 34.10 -4.23 39.07
C PRO A 671 34.18 -3.74 37.63
N SER A 672 35.10 -2.80 37.39
CA SER A 672 35.56 -2.38 36.06
C SER A 672 36.31 -3.52 35.36
N LEU A 673 35.89 -3.90 34.15
CA LEU A 673 36.64 -4.84 33.31
C LEU A 673 37.33 -4.10 32.18
N HIS A 674 38.62 -3.81 32.41
CA HIS A 674 39.63 -3.60 31.37
C HIS A 674 40.41 -4.91 31.21
N ASN A 675 40.72 -5.26 29.96
CA ASN A 675 41.62 -6.34 29.51
C ASN A 675 41.25 -7.78 29.88
N SER A 676 40.74 -8.51 28.88
CA SER A 676 41.06 -9.93 28.66
C SER A 676 40.91 -10.25 27.18
N THR A 677 42.04 -10.35 26.49
CA THR A 677 42.21 -10.87 25.14
C THR A 677 41.83 -12.35 25.09
N CYS A 678 40.99 -12.75 24.13
CA CYS A 678 40.73 -14.15 23.80
C CYS A 678 41.37 -14.42 22.42
N GLU A 679 42.42 -15.25 22.42
CA GLU A 679 43.17 -15.68 21.23
C GLU A 679 42.30 -16.59 20.34
N LEU A 680 42.21 -16.26 19.06
CA LEU A 680 41.68 -17.12 18.00
C LEU A 680 42.84 -17.99 17.48
N GLN A 681 42.75 -19.30 17.64
CA GLN A 681 43.64 -20.25 16.96
C GLN A 681 43.18 -20.45 15.51
N GLU A 682 44.04 -20.06 14.57
CA GLU A 682 43.94 -20.37 13.14
C GLU A 682 44.14 -21.88 12.89
N ILE A 683 43.23 -22.47 12.12
CA ILE A 683 43.41 -23.82 11.54
C ILE A 683 44.13 -23.64 10.19
N GLN A 684 45.41 -24.03 10.15
CA GLN A 684 46.22 -24.12 8.93
C GLN A 684 45.78 -25.29 8.05
N ALA A 685 45.69 -25.04 6.74
CA ALA A 685 45.48 -26.05 5.71
C ALA A 685 46.83 -26.59 5.20
N ASP A 686 46.99 -27.91 5.21
CA ASP A 686 48.13 -28.65 4.64
C ASP A 686 48.03 -28.76 3.10
N PRO A 687 49.13 -28.59 2.34
CA PRO A 687 49.20 -28.89 0.92
C PRO A 687 49.86 -30.26 0.66
N LEU A 688 49.16 -31.15 -0.04
CA LEU A 688 49.75 -32.38 -0.59
C LEU A 688 50.31 -32.10 -2.00
N ARG A 689 51.61 -32.32 -2.16
CA ARG A 689 52.33 -32.47 -3.43
C ARG A 689 53.10 -33.79 -3.39
N ASP A 690 52.89 -34.64 -4.39
CA ASP A 690 53.94 -35.21 -5.27
C ASP A 690 53.47 -36.52 -5.93
N ALA A 691 53.51 -36.57 -7.26
CA ALA A 691 54.46 -37.39 -8.01
C ALA A 691 54.11 -37.39 -9.52
N ALA A 692 55.17 -37.28 -10.32
CA ALA A 692 55.20 -37.16 -11.77
C ALA A 692 54.86 -38.45 -12.51
N ASP A 693 54.46 -38.34 -13.78
CA ASP A 693 55.19 -39.05 -14.83
C ASP A 693 55.01 -38.42 -16.24
N THR A 694 56.00 -38.76 -17.03
CA THR A 694 56.54 -38.26 -18.30
C THR A 694 55.72 -38.55 -19.58
N GLY A 695 56.03 -37.84 -20.68
CA GLY A 695 55.77 -38.38 -22.04
C GLY A 695 55.47 -37.35 -23.15
N SER A 696 56.49 -37.08 -23.97
CA SER A 696 56.53 -36.21 -25.15
C SER A 696 55.74 -36.70 -26.38
N ALA A 697 55.14 -35.77 -27.14
CA ALA A 697 55.40 -35.49 -28.56
C ALA A 697 54.54 -34.31 -29.03
#